data_AF-A0A1I2AYU1-F1
#
_entry.id   AF-A0A1I2AYU1-F1
#
_cell.length_a   1.000
_cell.length_b   1.000
_cell.length_c   1.000
_cell.angle_alpha   90.00
_cell.angle_beta   90.00
_cell.angle_gamma   90.00
#
_symmetry.space_group_name_H-M   'P 1'
#
loop_
_entity.id
_entity.type
_entity.pdbx_description
1 polymer ?
#
loop_
_entity_poly.entity_id
_entity_poly.type
_entity_poly.pdbx_seq_one_letter_code
_entity_poly.pdbx_strand_id
1 'polypeptide(L)'
;MIQNPKRYTITAALPYTNGPIHIGHLAGVYVPSDIYSRYLRLQGRDVLFVCGSDEHGVAISMKAKKEGITPQEVIDKYDGIIRKSFSDFGISFDNYSRTSAKIHHDTASEFFRKLYEQGDFIEEVTEQLYDAKADQFLADRFVVGTCPKCGNEEAYGDQCEKCGSTLNATDLINPKSTITGETPIMKSTKHWFLPLDRYEDFLKEWILVGHKNDWKPNVYGQVKSWIDGGLEPRAVTRDLDWGIDVPVEGAEGKKLYVWFDAPIGYISSTKEWALREGKDWEPYWKDQDTKLVHFIGKDNIVFHCIIFPAMLKAEGSYILPDNVPANEFLNLEGNKLSTSKNWAVWLHEYLEEFPNQQDVLRYALTSNAPETKDNDFTWKDFQARNNNELVAIYGNFINRVVVLTNKYYSGIVPQPNVLSEVDEATLTELKAYPAVISSSLERYRFREALGELMNVARLGNKYLADEEPWKVIKDNPERVQTQMYVALQIAAALSSLCEPFLPFTATKLSRILKIESPLNWNTIAQTSYLILAGHQIGEAELLFAKIEDEEIQKQIDKLEATKTANKAENKISEPQKEEIQFEDFAKMDIRTGTILEAEKMPKANKLLILKIDTGIDVRTIVSGIAESFKPEDIVGKRVTVLVNLAPRNLRGVESQGMILMTTNAEGKLVFVNPDTDGVANGETIN
;
A
#
# COMPACT_ATOMS: atom_id res chain seq x y z
N MET A 1 14.12 25.89 -4.25
CA MET A 1 14.19 25.51 -5.67
C MET A 1 15.47 25.97 -6.32
N ILE A 2 16.41 25.03 -6.47
CA ILE A 2 17.58 25.18 -7.31
C ILE A 2 17.14 25.41 -8.76
N GLN A 3 17.65 26.48 -9.40
CA GLN A 3 17.39 26.75 -10.82
C GLN A 3 18.45 26.05 -11.68
N ASN A 4 18.01 25.25 -12.66
CA ASN A 4 18.88 24.52 -13.59
C ASN A 4 19.98 23.66 -12.92
N PRO A 5 19.60 22.68 -12.06
CA PRO A 5 20.58 21.78 -11.46
C PRO A 5 21.36 21.01 -12.53
N LYS A 6 22.63 20.70 -12.25
CA LYS A 6 23.46 19.88 -13.13
C LYS A 6 23.06 18.40 -13.07
N ARG A 7 22.56 17.96 -11.92
CA ARG A 7 22.17 16.57 -11.66
C ARG A 7 21.02 16.47 -10.67
N TYR A 8 20.36 15.32 -10.69
CA TYR A 8 19.20 15.02 -9.87
C TYR A 8 19.46 13.74 -9.08
N THR A 9 19.23 13.79 -7.77
CA THR A 9 19.19 12.61 -6.92
C THR A 9 17.75 12.42 -6.47
N ILE A 10 17.13 11.32 -6.88
CA ILE A 10 15.74 11.00 -6.59
C ILE A 10 15.75 9.79 -5.67
N THR A 11 15.01 9.86 -4.57
CA THR A 11 14.79 8.70 -3.71
C THR A 11 13.31 8.35 -3.66
N ALA A 12 13.02 7.06 -3.50
CA ALA A 12 11.71 6.56 -3.12
C ALA A 12 11.82 5.92 -1.74
N ALA A 13 10.84 6.19 -0.86
CA ALA A 13 10.75 5.59 0.46
C ALA A 13 11.10 4.09 0.45
N LEU A 14 12.02 3.68 1.32
CA LEU A 14 12.43 2.28 1.42
C LEU A 14 11.24 1.42 1.87
N PRO A 15 10.83 0.38 1.12
CA PRO A 15 9.82 -0.55 1.59
C PRO A 15 10.33 -1.42 2.74
N TYR A 16 9.49 -1.58 3.74
CA TYR A 16 9.77 -2.45 4.88
C TYR A 16 9.58 -3.93 4.52
N THR A 17 10.58 -4.78 4.78
CA THR A 17 10.59 -6.20 4.34
C THR A 17 9.89 -7.14 5.32
N ASN A 18 8.65 -6.82 5.71
CA ASN A 18 7.80 -7.72 6.52
C ASN A 18 6.61 -8.29 5.73
N GLY A 19 6.51 -7.95 4.44
CA GLY A 19 5.42 -8.34 3.56
C GLY A 19 5.66 -7.89 2.11
N PRO A 20 4.81 -8.34 1.16
CA PRO A 20 4.88 -7.87 -0.23
C PRO A 20 4.44 -6.41 -0.38
N ILE A 21 4.70 -5.83 -1.55
CA ILE A 21 4.20 -4.50 -1.91
C ILE A 21 2.79 -4.59 -2.47
N HIS A 22 1.91 -3.67 -2.04
CA HIS A 22 0.57 -3.49 -2.57
C HIS A 22 0.41 -2.18 -3.34
N ILE A 23 -0.71 -2.05 -4.07
CA ILE A 23 -1.03 -0.88 -4.91
C ILE A 23 -0.94 0.48 -4.20
N GLY A 24 -1.26 0.55 -2.90
CA GLY A 24 -1.14 1.80 -2.13
C GLY A 24 0.29 2.33 -2.04
N HIS A 25 1.30 1.46 -1.90
CA HIS A 25 2.69 1.91 -1.91
C HIS A 25 3.12 2.38 -3.31
N LEU A 26 2.62 1.71 -4.37
CA LEU A 26 2.90 2.09 -5.75
C LEU A 26 2.34 3.49 -6.07
N ALA A 27 1.07 3.74 -5.76
CA ALA A 27 0.43 5.03 -5.98
C ALA A 27 1.01 6.16 -5.11
N GLY A 28 1.40 5.81 -3.88
CA GLY A 28 1.95 6.79 -2.93
C GLY A 28 3.37 7.23 -3.28
N VAL A 29 4.22 6.29 -3.70
CA VAL A 29 5.68 6.50 -3.73
C VAL A 29 6.30 6.16 -5.08
N TYR A 30 6.15 4.90 -5.51
CA TYR A 30 7.02 4.32 -6.54
C TYR A 30 6.64 4.73 -7.96
N VAL A 31 5.34 4.77 -8.29
CA VAL A 31 4.89 5.22 -9.63
C VAL A 31 5.19 6.72 -9.83
N PRO A 32 4.87 7.63 -8.89
CA PRO A 32 5.24 9.05 -9.02
C PRO A 32 6.74 9.31 -9.19
N SER A 33 7.58 8.65 -8.37
CA SER A 33 9.04 8.79 -8.45
C SER A 33 9.60 8.25 -9.77
N ASP A 34 9.10 7.10 -10.22
CA ASP A 34 9.48 6.52 -11.51
C ASP A 34 9.09 7.42 -12.69
N ILE A 35 7.86 7.96 -12.71
CA ILE A 35 7.41 8.92 -13.72
C ILE A 35 8.35 10.13 -13.76
N TYR A 36 8.68 10.72 -12.61
CA TYR A 36 9.56 11.88 -12.55
C TYR A 36 10.97 11.57 -13.05
N SER A 37 11.53 10.41 -12.66
CA SER A 37 12.86 9.97 -13.10
C SER A 37 12.95 9.77 -14.62
N ARG A 38 11.95 9.09 -15.21
CA ARG A 38 11.85 8.83 -16.66
C ARG A 38 11.73 10.12 -17.45
N TYR A 39 10.85 11.01 -17.00
CA TYR A 39 10.69 12.35 -17.56
C TYR A 39 12.03 13.12 -17.63
N LEU A 40 12.76 13.17 -16.52
CA LEU A 40 14.05 13.87 -16.47
C LEU A 40 15.09 13.22 -17.40
N ARG A 41 15.13 11.88 -17.48
CA ARG A 41 16.02 11.15 -18.40
C ARG A 41 15.69 11.45 -19.86
N LEU A 42 14.41 11.52 -20.24
CA LEU A 42 13.99 11.90 -21.60
C LEU A 42 14.36 13.33 -21.99
N GLN A 43 14.51 14.22 -21.00
CA GLN A 43 15.04 15.57 -21.20
C GLN A 43 16.57 15.61 -21.28
N GLY A 44 17.25 14.47 -21.15
CA GLY A 44 18.71 14.37 -21.17
C GLY A 44 19.38 14.85 -19.88
N ARG A 45 18.68 14.84 -18.74
CA ARG A 45 19.24 15.19 -17.43
C ARG A 45 20.08 14.04 -16.85
N ASP A 46 21.09 14.39 -16.05
CA ASP A 46 21.81 13.43 -15.21
C ASP A 46 20.94 13.09 -13.98
N VAL A 47 20.46 11.85 -13.93
CA VAL A 47 19.49 11.38 -12.93
C VAL A 47 20.05 10.14 -12.25
N LEU A 48 20.05 10.15 -10.92
CA LEU A 48 20.27 8.99 -10.07
C LEU A 48 19.00 8.73 -9.26
N PHE A 49 18.28 7.66 -9.60
CA PHE A 49 17.07 7.21 -8.92
C PHE A 49 17.36 5.98 -8.06
N VAL A 50 17.35 6.14 -6.74
CA VAL A 50 17.74 5.09 -5.78
C VAL A 50 16.62 4.72 -4.81
N CYS A 51 16.61 3.44 -4.44
CA CYS A 51 15.77 2.88 -3.39
C CYS A 51 16.50 1.68 -2.76
N GLY A 52 15.80 0.90 -1.95
CA GLY A 52 16.28 -0.31 -1.32
C GLY A 52 15.34 -0.82 -0.26
N SER A 53 15.58 -2.02 0.22
CA SER A 53 14.78 -2.65 1.27
C SER A 53 15.17 -2.15 2.67
N ASP A 54 14.18 -1.73 3.46
CA ASP A 54 14.33 -1.47 4.91
C ASP A 54 14.13 -2.79 5.67
N GLU A 55 15.21 -3.26 6.28
CA GLU A 55 15.41 -4.62 6.74
C GLU A 55 15.76 -4.71 8.23
N HIS A 56 15.64 -3.60 8.97
CA HIS A 56 15.90 -3.56 10.41
C HIS A 56 14.65 -3.30 11.25
N GLY A 57 14.74 -3.54 12.56
CA GLY A 57 13.67 -3.23 13.51
C GLY A 57 12.77 -4.39 13.93
N VAL A 58 11.89 -4.11 14.90
CA VAL A 58 11.16 -5.11 15.69
C VAL A 58 10.15 -5.90 14.86
N ALA A 59 9.51 -5.27 13.87
CA ALA A 59 8.46 -5.92 13.10
C ALA A 59 8.98 -7.10 12.25
N ILE A 60 10.24 -7.06 11.82
CA ILE A 60 10.91 -8.19 11.15
C ILE A 60 11.12 -9.35 12.13
N SER A 61 11.65 -9.07 13.32
CA SER A 61 11.82 -10.09 14.37
C SER A 61 10.49 -10.72 14.79
N MET A 62 9.41 -9.94 14.88
CA MET A 62 8.06 -10.46 15.15
C MET A 62 7.54 -11.35 14.02
N LYS A 63 7.77 -10.94 12.77
CA LYS A 63 7.38 -11.71 11.58
C LYS A 63 8.15 -13.03 11.49
N ALA A 64 9.45 -12.99 11.78
CA ALA A 64 10.33 -14.16 11.87
C ALA A 64 9.83 -15.17 12.91
N LYS A 65 9.54 -14.70 14.13
CA LYS A 65 8.93 -15.52 15.18
C LYS A 65 7.58 -16.13 14.77
N LYS A 66 6.71 -15.35 14.11
CA LYS A 66 5.40 -15.82 13.63
C LYS A 66 5.53 -16.90 12.53
N GLU A 67 6.52 -16.79 11.66
CA GLU A 67 6.77 -17.76 10.57
C GLU A 67 7.67 -18.94 10.99
N GLY A 68 8.26 -18.89 12.19
CA GLY A 68 9.18 -19.94 12.67
C GLY A 68 10.52 -19.96 11.94
N ILE A 69 10.96 -18.81 11.42
CA ILE A 69 12.23 -18.64 10.67
C ILE A 69 13.07 -17.51 11.28
N THR A 70 14.31 -17.34 10.83
CA THR A 70 15.20 -16.27 11.29
C THR A 70 14.86 -14.92 10.65
N PRO A 71 15.25 -13.78 11.28
CA PRO A 71 15.11 -12.45 10.65
C PRO A 71 15.75 -12.36 9.28
N GLN A 72 16.94 -12.96 9.09
CA GLN A 72 17.63 -13.00 7.80
C GLN A 72 16.79 -13.70 6.72
N GLU A 73 16.20 -14.85 7.03
CA GLU A 73 15.35 -15.58 6.08
C GLU A 73 14.08 -14.80 5.71
N VAL A 74 13.50 -14.04 6.65
CA VAL A 74 12.35 -13.15 6.37
C VAL A 74 12.73 -12.08 5.36
N ILE A 75 13.83 -11.37 5.61
CA ILE A 75 14.22 -10.26 4.74
C ILE A 75 14.66 -10.74 3.36
N ASP A 76 15.34 -11.89 3.27
CA ASP A 76 15.77 -12.47 2.00
C ASP A 76 14.57 -12.90 1.15
N LYS A 77 13.55 -13.50 1.78
CA LYS A 77 12.29 -13.87 1.13
C LYS A 77 11.56 -12.64 0.59
N TYR A 78 11.35 -11.62 1.43
CA TYR A 78 10.57 -10.47 1.02
C TYR A 78 11.33 -9.51 0.11
N ASP A 79 12.64 -9.29 0.27
CA ASP A 79 13.45 -8.54 -0.70
C ASP A 79 13.36 -9.18 -2.09
N GLY A 80 13.48 -10.51 -2.17
CA GLY A 80 13.35 -11.25 -3.43
C GLY A 80 12.00 -11.00 -4.13
N ILE A 81 10.90 -11.07 -3.39
CA ILE A 81 9.54 -10.80 -3.91
C ILE A 81 9.42 -9.35 -4.37
N ILE A 82 9.86 -8.41 -3.54
CA ILE A 82 9.72 -6.96 -3.78
C ILE A 82 10.53 -6.55 -5.01
N ARG A 83 11.81 -6.93 -5.05
CA ARG A 83 12.75 -6.60 -6.14
C ARG A 83 12.26 -7.17 -7.47
N LYS A 84 11.82 -8.43 -7.49
CA LYS A 84 11.24 -9.05 -8.68
C LYS A 84 9.98 -8.30 -9.12
N SER A 85 9.08 -7.99 -8.18
CA SER A 85 7.84 -7.27 -8.48
C SER A 85 8.11 -5.89 -9.09
N PHE A 86 9.06 -5.12 -8.56
CA PHE A 86 9.44 -3.83 -9.13
C PHE A 86 10.04 -3.94 -10.53
N SER A 87 10.93 -4.92 -10.73
CA SER A 87 11.52 -5.19 -12.05
C SER A 87 10.45 -5.55 -13.08
N ASP A 88 9.58 -6.50 -12.76
CA ASP A 88 8.52 -6.98 -13.65
C ASP A 88 7.45 -5.92 -13.93
N PHE A 89 7.20 -5.03 -12.95
CA PHE A 89 6.32 -3.88 -13.10
C PHE A 89 6.95 -2.71 -13.86
N GLY A 90 8.28 -2.74 -14.06
CA GLY A 90 9.02 -1.73 -14.81
C GLY A 90 9.35 -0.46 -14.02
N ILE A 91 9.63 -0.55 -12.71
CA ILE A 91 10.23 0.58 -11.98
C ILE A 91 11.73 0.67 -12.31
N SER A 92 12.17 1.86 -12.69
CA SER A 92 13.50 2.11 -13.28
C SER A 92 14.52 2.65 -12.29
N PHE A 93 14.73 1.95 -11.17
CA PHE A 93 15.81 2.29 -10.24
C PHE A 93 17.18 2.13 -10.90
N ASP A 94 18.06 3.12 -10.73
CA ASP A 94 19.48 2.98 -11.09
C ASP A 94 20.21 2.08 -10.09
N ASN A 95 19.76 2.07 -8.83
CA ASN A 95 20.15 1.09 -7.84
C ASN A 95 19.04 0.82 -6.80
N TYR A 96 18.88 -0.46 -6.47
CA TYR A 96 17.98 -0.93 -5.41
C TYR A 96 18.79 -1.76 -4.41
N SER A 97 19.08 -1.17 -3.25
CA SER A 97 19.99 -1.73 -2.25
C SER A 97 19.25 -2.48 -1.14
N ARG A 98 19.99 -2.84 -0.07
CA ARG A 98 19.51 -3.55 1.11
C ARG A 98 20.16 -2.92 2.34
N THR A 99 19.37 -2.61 3.37
CA THR A 99 19.91 -2.06 4.62
C THR A 99 20.67 -3.11 5.44
N SER A 100 20.45 -4.42 5.22
CA SER A 100 21.31 -5.46 5.80
C SER A 100 22.70 -5.58 5.13
N ALA A 101 22.96 -4.85 4.05
CA ALA A 101 24.23 -4.94 3.33
C ALA A 101 25.38 -4.32 4.11
N LYS A 102 26.59 -4.89 3.98
CA LYS A 102 27.80 -4.39 4.67
C LYS A 102 28.05 -2.90 4.39
N ILE A 103 27.88 -2.45 3.15
CA ILE A 103 28.10 -1.04 2.78
C ILE A 103 27.18 -0.08 3.55
N HIS A 104 25.96 -0.54 3.88
CA HIS A 104 25.04 0.22 4.70
C HIS A 104 25.46 0.23 6.16
N HIS A 105 25.80 -0.94 6.72
CA HIS A 105 26.34 -1.05 8.08
C HIS A 105 27.55 -0.12 8.28
N ASP A 106 28.49 -0.15 7.34
CA ASP A 106 29.68 0.71 7.38
C ASP A 106 29.31 2.19 7.32
N THR A 107 28.39 2.57 6.40
CA THR A 107 28.00 3.97 6.18
C THR A 107 27.19 4.54 7.36
N ALA A 108 26.24 3.79 7.89
CA ALA A 108 25.47 4.20 9.07
C ALA A 108 26.37 4.29 10.31
N SER A 109 27.31 3.35 10.47
CA SER A 109 28.29 3.39 11.56
C SER A 109 29.21 4.62 11.47
N GLU A 110 29.70 4.93 10.27
CA GLU A 110 30.52 6.12 10.00
C GLU A 110 29.75 7.40 10.33
N PHE A 111 28.49 7.49 9.89
CA PHE A 111 27.62 8.63 10.17
C PHE A 111 27.41 8.81 11.68
N PHE A 112 27.10 7.73 12.40
CA PHE A 112 26.95 7.76 13.85
C PHE A 112 28.23 8.22 14.55
N ARG A 113 29.38 7.62 14.21
CA ARG A 113 30.68 7.98 14.82
C ARG A 113 30.99 9.46 14.64
N LYS A 114 30.74 10.00 13.45
CA LYS A 114 31.00 11.41 13.16
C LYS A 114 30.18 12.32 14.09
N LEU A 115 28.87 12.10 14.21
CA LEU A 115 28.02 12.86 15.13
C LEU A 115 28.44 12.67 16.60
N TYR A 116 28.85 11.46 16.97
CA TYR A 116 29.34 11.16 18.31
C TYR A 116 30.63 11.94 18.64
N GLU A 117 31.62 11.91 17.74
CA GLU A 117 32.90 12.63 17.89
C GLU A 117 32.72 14.16 17.91
N GLN A 118 31.66 14.68 17.27
CA GLN A 118 31.27 16.08 17.32
C GLN A 118 30.55 16.48 18.63
N GLY A 119 30.13 15.51 19.45
CA GLY A 119 29.38 15.76 20.68
C GLY A 119 27.90 16.08 20.45
N ASP A 120 27.34 15.64 19.32
CA ASP A 120 25.96 15.94 18.93
C ASP A 120 24.91 15.06 19.60
N PHE A 121 25.29 13.99 20.30
CA PHE A 121 24.37 13.14 21.04
C PHE A 121 24.29 13.50 22.52
N ILE A 122 23.10 13.37 23.09
CA ILE A 122 22.88 13.34 24.54
C ILE A 122 22.89 11.89 24.99
N GLU A 123 23.71 11.57 25.99
CA GLU A 123 23.75 10.25 26.59
C GLU A 123 22.88 10.22 27.84
N GLU A 124 21.88 9.33 27.88
CA GLU A 124 21.02 9.15 29.03
C GLU A 124 21.03 7.70 29.50
N VAL A 125 21.03 7.50 30.81
CA VAL A 125 20.86 6.20 31.44
C VAL A 125 19.44 6.15 32.00
N THR A 126 18.65 5.22 31.50
CA THR A 126 17.28 4.98 31.97
C THR A 126 17.18 3.59 32.60
N GLU A 127 16.25 3.40 33.53
CA GLU A 127 15.93 2.07 34.01
C GLU A 127 14.74 1.52 33.25
N GLN A 128 14.89 0.32 32.68
CA GLN A 128 13.83 -0.37 31.95
C GLN A 128 13.62 -1.77 32.50
N LEU A 129 12.42 -2.30 32.30
CA LEU A 129 12.09 -3.67 32.69
C LEU A 129 12.81 -4.67 31.78
N TYR A 130 13.40 -5.71 32.38
CA TYR A 130 14.20 -6.72 31.70
C TYR A 130 13.73 -8.13 32.05
N ASP A 131 13.57 -8.97 31.04
CA ASP A 131 13.29 -10.39 31.21
C ASP A 131 14.60 -11.18 31.20
N ALA A 132 15.04 -11.63 32.37
CA ALA A 132 16.29 -12.35 32.53
C ALA A 132 16.32 -13.73 31.84
N LYS A 133 15.15 -14.32 31.57
CA LYS A 133 15.03 -15.63 30.94
C LYS A 133 15.00 -15.52 29.42
N ALA A 134 14.37 -14.46 28.90
CA ALA A 134 14.43 -14.13 27.48
C ALA A 134 15.68 -13.34 27.08
N ASP A 135 16.47 -12.88 28.05
CA ASP A 135 17.67 -12.06 27.89
C ASP A 135 17.43 -10.78 27.08
N GLN A 136 16.30 -10.10 27.32
CA GLN A 136 15.91 -8.90 26.58
C GLN A 136 15.16 -7.87 27.45
N PHE A 137 15.25 -6.59 27.05
CA PHE A 137 14.41 -5.53 27.61
C PHE A 137 12.97 -5.64 27.13
N LEU A 138 12.02 -5.27 27.98
CA LEU A 138 10.59 -5.36 27.72
C LEU A 138 10.03 -3.97 27.39
N ALA A 139 9.47 -3.83 26.19
CA ALA A 139 8.57 -2.73 25.89
C ALA A 139 7.31 -2.84 26.77
N ASP A 140 6.62 -1.72 27.02
CA ASP A 140 5.48 -1.67 27.95
C ASP A 140 4.40 -2.71 27.66
N ARG A 141 4.15 -2.98 26.37
CA ARG A 141 3.17 -3.97 25.92
C ARG A 141 3.58 -5.43 26.15
N PHE A 142 4.86 -5.69 26.39
CA PHE A 142 5.37 -6.99 26.81
C PHE A 142 5.37 -7.16 28.33
N VAL A 143 4.80 -6.22 29.07
CA VAL A 143 4.63 -6.28 30.51
C VAL A 143 3.13 -6.32 30.83
N VAL A 144 2.73 -7.31 31.60
CA VAL A 144 1.37 -7.43 32.16
C VAL A 144 1.46 -7.51 33.68
N GLY A 145 0.50 -6.94 34.39
CA GLY A 145 0.47 -6.99 35.85
C GLY A 145 -0.78 -6.38 36.44
N THR A 146 -0.82 -6.27 37.76
CA THR A 146 -1.95 -5.72 38.47
C THR A 146 -1.97 -4.19 38.38
N CYS A 147 -3.08 -3.63 37.88
CA CYS A 147 -3.28 -2.19 37.77
C CYS A 147 -3.27 -1.53 39.16
N PRO A 148 -2.40 -0.53 39.40
CA PRO A 148 -2.31 0.14 40.70
C PRO A 148 -3.55 0.99 41.03
N LYS A 149 -4.38 1.32 40.03
CA LYS A 149 -5.57 2.18 40.21
C LYS A 149 -6.86 1.41 40.50
N CYS A 150 -7.08 0.26 39.85
CA CYS A 150 -8.35 -0.47 39.94
C CYS A 150 -8.21 -1.95 40.32
N GLY A 151 -6.99 -2.43 40.53
CA GLY A 151 -6.72 -3.82 40.92
C GLY A 151 -6.94 -4.85 39.81
N ASN A 152 -7.04 -4.44 38.54
CA ASN A 152 -7.13 -5.39 37.41
C ASN A 152 -5.83 -6.19 37.29
N GLU A 153 -5.84 -7.50 37.53
CA GLU A 153 -4.63 -8.34 37.57
C GLU A 153 -3.92 -8.51 36.22
N GLU A 154 -4.61 -8.21 35.11
CA GLU A 154 -4.13 -8.38 33.73
C GLU A 154 -4.02 -7.05 32.98
N ALA A 155 -3.59 -5.97 33.63
CA ALA A 155 -3.34 -4.70 32.96
C ALA A 155 -2.01 -4.72 32.20
N TYR A 156 -2.00 -4.19 30.99
CA TYR A 156 -0.77 -4.00 30.22
C TYR A 156 0.01 -2.78 30.73
N GLY A 157 1.32 -2.77 30.48
CA GLY A 157 2.23 -1.75 30.98
C GLY A 157 1.94 -0.34 30.45
N ASP A 158 1.28 -0.21 29.30
CA ASP A 158 0.91 1.07 28.69
C ASP A 158 -0.53 1.49 29.05
N GLN A 159 -1.44 0.53 29.25
CA GLN A 159 -2.85 0.81 29.51
C GLN A 159 -3.57 -0.30 30.28
N CYS A 160 -4.46 0.09 31.20
CA CYS A 160 -5.40 -0.82 31.85
C CYS A 160 -6.72 -0.94 31.06
N GLU A 161 -7.01 -2.13 30.54
CA GLU A 161 -8.24 -2.46 29.81
C GLU A 161 -9.52 -2.27 30.65
N LYS A 162 -9.45 -2.45 31.98
CA LYS A 162 -10.62 -2.37 32.87
C LYS A 162 -11.05 -0.93 33.19
N CYS A 163 -10.09 -0.04 33.47
CA CYS A 163 -10.40 1.33 33.89
C CYS A 163 -9.94 2.40 32.89
N GLY A 164 -9.35 2.01 31.76
CA GLY A 164 -8.90 2.89 30.68
C GLY A 164 -7.70 3.79 31.02
N SER A 165 -7.11 3.63 32.21
CA SER A 165 -5.99 4.45 32.65
C SER A 165 -4.72 4.14 31.86
N THR A 166 -4.03 5.18 31.40
CA THR A 166 -2.63 5.08 30.95
C THR A 166 -1.74 4.73 32.15
N LEU A 167 -0.86 3.76 31.95
CA LEU A 167 0.09 3.26 32.93
C LEU A 167 1.51 3.40 32.37
N ASN A 168 2.50 3.38 33.26
CA ASN A 168 3.87 3.01 32.88
C ASN A 168 4.09 1.57 33.32
N ALA A 169 4.87 0.79 32.57
CA ALA A 169 5.10 -0.60 32.89
C ALA A 169 5.77 -0.80 34.26
N THR A 170 6.58 0.18 34.67
CA THR A 170 7.23 0.24 35.98
C THR A 170 6.26 0.46 37.14
N ASP A 171 5.04 0.93 36.88
CA ASP A 171 4.01 1.21 37.89
C ASP A 171 3.10 -0.01 38.16
N LEU A 172 3.21 -1.07 37.36
CA LEU A 172 2.42 -2.29 37.54
C LEU A 172 2.83 -3.03 38.81
N ILE A 173 1.82 -3.48 39.57
CA ILE A 173 2.03 -4.35 40.73
C ILE A 173 2.18 -5.78 40.21
N ASN A 174 3.16 -6.53 40.72
CA ASN A 174 3.47 -7.90 40.25
C ASN A 174 3.63 -7.99 38.72
N PRO A 175 4.53 -7.21 38.11
CA PRO A 175 4.72 -7.27 36.68
C PRO A 175 5.21 -8.66 36.26
N LYS A 176 4.79 -9.08 35.08
CA LYS A 176 5.18 -10.31 34.42
C LYS A 176 5.47 -10.04 32.95
N SER A 177 6.50 -10.69 32.43
CA SER A 177 6.78 -10.72 31.01
C SER A 177 5.70 -11.50 30.29
N THR A 178 5.09 -10.94 29.25
CA THR A 178 4.16 -11.69 28.38
C THR A 178 4.91 -12.68 27.47
N ILE A 179 6.25 -12.62 27.45
CA ILE A 179 7.10 -13.46 26.61
C ILE A 179 7.44 -14.77 27.32
N THR A 180 7.82 -14.70 28.61
CA THR A 180 8.26 -15.88 29.37
C THR A 180 7.44 -16.19 30.62
N GLY A 181 6.59 -15.24 31.05
CA GLY A 181 5.84 -15.32 32.30
C GLY A 181 6.64 -14.95 33.56
N GLU A 182 7.95 -14.70 33.44
CA GLU A 182 8.82 -14.34 34.57
C GLU A 182 8.55 -12.91 35.08
N THR A 183 8.87 -12.66 36.35
CA THR A 183 8.86 -11.30 36.90
C THR A 183 10.06 -10.53 36.35
N PRO A 184 9.83 -9.42 35.61
CA PRO A 184 10.92 -8.63 35.07
C PRO A 184 11.64 -7.86 36.18
N ILE A 185 12.93 -7.62 35.95
CA ILE A 185 13.80 -6.85 36.85
C ILE A 185 14.06 -5.46 36.26
N MET A 186 14.28 -4.46 37.11
CA MET A 186 14.80 -3.18 36.65
C MET A 186 16.27 -3.34 36.27
N LYS A 187 16.62 -2.98 35.04
CA LYS A 187 18.00 -2.99 34.55
C LYS A 187 18.30 -1.64 33.93
N SER A 188 19.40 -1.01 34.35
CA SER A 188 19.84 0.26 33.79
C SER A 188 20.35 0.04 32.37
N THR A 189 19.95 0.90 31.44
CA THR A 189 20.36 0.87 30.04
C THR A 189 20.70 2.27 29.56
N LYS A 190 21.81 2.39 28.83
CA LYS A 190 22.30 3.65 28.27
C LYS A 190 21.81 3.82 26.83
N HIS A 191 21.33 5.00 26.48
CA HIS A 191 20.94 5.35 25.12
C HIS A 191 21.52 6.70 24.69
N TRP A 192 21.78 6.81 23.40
CA TRP A 192 22.15 8.06 22.73
C TRP A 192 20.92 8.68 22.11
N PHE A 193 20.75 9.98 22.31
CA PHE A 193 19.62 10.77 21.82
C PHE A 193 20.11 11.87 20.88
N LEU A 194 19.46 12.01 19.73
CA LEU A 194 19.65 13.16 18.83
C LEU A 194 18.81 14.33 19.36
N PRO A 195 19.43 15.45 19.77
CA PRO A 195 18.73 16.60 20.31
C PRO A 195 18.11 17.45 19.20
N LEU A 196 16.91 17.05 18.74
CA LEU A 196 16.19 17.71 17.65
C LEU A 196 15.83 19.16 17.98
N ASP A 197 15.67 19.48 19.26
CA ASP A 197 15.46 20.83 19.80
C ASP A 197 16.52 21.82 19.32
N ARG A 198 17.79 21.39 19.20
CA ARG A 198 18.90 22.25 18.73
C ARG A 198 18.75 22.69 17.28
N TYR A 199 17.95 21.99 16.49
CA TYR A 199 17.79 22.23 15.05
C TYR A 199 16.50 22.97 14.70
N GLU A 200 15.67 23.29 15.69
CA GLU A 200 14.32 23.84 15.47
C GLU A 200 14.35 25.18 14.69
N ASP A 201 15.23 26.11 15.05
CA ASP A 201 15.36 27.40 14.36
C ASP A 201 15.82 27.26 12.91
N PHE A 202 16.75 26.34 12.67
CA PHE A 202 17.19 26.01 11.31
C PHE A 202 16.05 25.43 10.48
N LEU A 203 15.27 24.49 11.04
CA LEU A 203 14.13 23.88 10.36
C LEU A 203 13.02 24.89 10.09
N LYS A 204 12.77 25.83 11.01
CA LYS A 204 11.83 26.95 10.82
C LYS A 204 12.24 27.79 9.61
N GLU A 205 13.49 28.24 9.55
CA GLU A 205 13.96 29.09 8.45
C GLU A 205 13.96 28.31 7.13
N TRP A 206 14.50 27.10 7.12
CA TRP A 206 14.61 26.30 5.91
C TRP A 206 13.24 25.93 5.32
N ILE A 207 12.29 25.48 6.14
CA ILE A 207 11.01 24.94 5.66
C ILE A 207 9.90 26.00 5.69
N LEU A 208 9.67 26.63 6.85
CA LEU A 208 8.51 27.51 7.02
C LEU A 208 8.66 28.84 6.29
N VAL A 209 9.89 29.28 6.06
CA VAL A 209 10.21 30.45 5.24
C VAL A 209 10.64 30.02 3.84
N GLY A 210 11.69 29.21 3.73
CA GLY A 210 12.30 28.82 2.46
C GLY A 210 11.40 28.01 1.52
N HIS A 211 10.50 27.18 2.08
CA HIS A 211 9.66 26.25 1.30
C HIS A 211 8.15 26.49 1.41
N LYS A 212 7.75 27.70 1.82
CA LYS A 212 6.33 28.05 2.02
C LYS A 212 5.46 27.93 0.77
N ASN A 213 6.04 28.10 -0.42
CA ASN A 213 5.30 28.26 -1.67
C ASN A 213 5.46 27.09 -2.66
N ASP A 214 6.40 26.17 -2.42
CA ASP A 214 6.77 25.10 -3.37
C ASP A 214 6.58 23.68 -2.80
N TRP A 215 6.56 23.50 -1.47
CA TRP A 215 6.20 22.23 -0.86
C TRP A 215 4.68 22.04 -0.83
N LYS A 216 4.24 20.78 -0.88
CA LYS A 216 2.81 20.46 -0.84
C LYS A 216 2.18 20.94 0.48
N PRO A 217 0.91 21.40 0.47
CA PRO A 217 0.25 21.91 1.67
C PRO A 217 0.18 20.93 2.85
N ASN A 218 0.00 19.63 2.58
CA ASN A 218 -0.02 18.58 3.60
C ASN A 218 1.35 18.42 4.27
N VAL A 219 2.44 18.43 3.48
CA VAL A 219 3.82 18.38 3.98
C VAL A 219 4.13 19.60 4.84
N TYR A 220 3.91 20.80 4.30
CA TYR A 220 4.14 22.05 5.01
C TYR A 220 3.34 22.12 6.31
N GLY A 221 2.04 21.79 6.25
CA GLY A 221 1.15 21.83 7.40
C GLY A 221 1.56 20.87 8.51
N GLN A 222 1.93 19.63 8.16
CA GLN A 222 2.37 18.64 9.15
C GLN A 222 3.71 19.03 9.78
N VAL A 223 4.69 19.48 9.00
CA VAL A 223 5.98 19.94 9.52
C VAL A 223 5.80 21.13 10.45
N LYS A 224 4.99 22.13 10.03
CA LYS A 224 4.67 23.30 10.86
C LYS A 224 4.06 22.89 12.20
N SER A 225 3.10 21.95 12.19
CA SER A 225 2.48 21.47 13.43
C SER A 225 3.47 20.81 14.39
N TRP A 226 4.47 20.10 13.88
CA TRP A 226 5.51 19.47 14.69
C TRP A 226 6.48 20.49 15.27
N ILE A 227 6.92 21.46 14.45
CA ILE A 227 7.82 22.52 14.89
C ILE A 227 7.15 23.44 15.91
N ASP A 228 5.89 23.82 15.70
CA ASP A 228 5.13 24.66 16.64
C ASP A 228 4.88 23.96 17.99
N GLY A 229 4.88 22.62 17.99
CA GLY A 229 4.72 21.80 19.19
C GLY A 229 5.97 21.71 20.06
N GLY A 230 7.12 22.17 19.55
CA GLY A 230 8.44 21.96 20.17
C GLY A 230 9.01 20.58 19.82
N LEU A 231 10.27 20.55 19.40
CA LEU A 231 10.97 19.30 19.12
C LEU A 231 11.67 18.78 20.39
N GLU A 232 11.60 17.48 20.64
CA GLU A 232 12.26 16.82 21.78
C GLU A 232 13.40 15.90 21.31
N PRO A 233 14.42 15.67 22.15
CA PRO A 233 15.45 14.68 21.88
C PRO A 233 14.87 13.30 21.58
N ARG A 234 15.42 12.61 20.57
CA ARG A 234 14.98 11.25 20.19
C ARG A 234 16.09 10.24 20.31
N ALA A 235 15.82 9.13 21.01
CA ALA A 235 16.75 8.02 21.13
C ALA A 235 17.06 7.41 19.75
N VAL A 236 18.34 7.39 19.38
CA VAL A 236 18.85 6.83 18.11
C VAL A 236 19.30 5.38 18.26
N THR A 237 19.19 4.82 19.47
CA THR A 237 19.61 3.45 19.81
C THR A 237 18.47 2.66 20.44
N ARG A 238 18.55 1.33 20.32
CA ARG A 238 17.60 0.37 20.89
C ARG A 238 18.32 -0.87 21.39
N ASP A 239 17.75 -1.50 22.40
CA ASP A 239 18.18 -2.82 22.88
C ASP A 239 17.47 -3.90 22.04
N LEU A 240 18.12 -4.31 20.94
CA LEU A 240 17.59 -5.29 19.98
C LEU A 240 18.68 -6.26 19.54
N ASP A 241 18.30 -7.48 19.20
CA ASP A 241 19.26 -8.45 18.65
C ASP A 241 19.53 -8.22 17.15
N TRP A 242 18.56 -7.60 16.46
CA TRP A 242 18.56 -7.43 15.01
C TRP A 242 18.70 -5.97 14.60
N GLY A 243 19.78 -5.65 13.88
CA GLY A 243 20.10 -4.30 13.39
C GLY A 243 21.61 -4.05 13.28
N ILE A 244 21.97 -2.79 13.04
CA ILE A 244 23.36 -2.32 12.96
C ILE A 244 23.91 -2.07 14.37
N ASP A 245 25.06 -2.63 14.71
CA ASP A 245 25.71 -2.38 16.01
C ASP A 245 26.05 -0.91 16.21
N VAL A 246 25.84 -0.41 17.43
CA VAL A 246 26.25 0.95 17.79
C VAL A 246 27.77 1.01 17.89
N PRO A 247 28.47 1.85 17.10
CA PRO A 247 29.90 1.70 16.87
C PRO A 247 30.76 2.48 17.89
N VAL A 248 30.45 2.38 19.18
CA VAL A 248 31.17 3.01 20.30
C VAL A 248 31.32 2.06 21.49
N GLU A 249 32.33 2.28 22.33
CA GLU A 249 32.59 1.48 23.53
C GLU A 249 31.46 1.62 24.57
N GLY A 250 31.09 0.52 25.24
CA GLY A 250 30.01 0.53 26.24
C GLY A 250 28.60 0.48 25.65
N ALA A 251 28.48 0.22 24.34
CA ALA A 251 27.21 0.05 23.63
C ALA A 251 26.94 -1.41 23.22
N GLU A 252 27.58 -2.38 23.89
CA GLU A 252 27.46 -3.80 23.57
C GLU A 252 25.99 -4.26 23.68
N GLY A 253 25.52 -5.01 22.67
CA GLY A 253 24.14 -5.48 22.58
C GLY A 253 23.12 -4.42 22.11
N LYS A 254 23.58 -3.21 21.77
CA LYS A 254 22.70 -2.14 21.27
C LYS A 254 22.77 -2.04 19.76
N LYS A 255 21.64 -1.70 19.16
CA LYS A 255 21.52 -1.41 17.73
C LYS A 255 21.16 0.03 17.48
N LEU A 256 21.58 0.56 16.35
CA LEU A 256 21.02 1.77 15.79
C LEU A 256 19.52 1.54 15.58
N TYR A 257 18.71 2.50 16.01
CA TYR A 257 17.28 2.42 15.82
C TYR A 257 16.98 2.68 14.34
N VAL A 258 16.15 1.85 13.70
CA VAL A 258 15.75 1.91 12.28
C VAL A 258 15.50 3.31 11.73
N TRP A 259 14.89 4.20 12.52
CA TRP A 259 14.64 5.57 12.07
C TRP A 259 15.97 6.35 11.87
N PHE A 260 17.02 6.04 12.60
CA PHE A 260 18.32 6.67 12.40
C PHE A 260 19.05 6.11 11.17
N ASP A 261 19.11 4.79 10.96
CA ASP A 261 19.89 4.22 9.85
C ASP A 261 19.14 4.15 8.52
N ALA A 262 17.82 3.89 8.50
CA ALA A 262 17.06 3.72 7.26
C ALA A 262 17.27 4.85 6.20
N PRO A 263 17.25 6.16 6.53
CA PRO A 263 17.39 7.20 5.51
C PRO A 263 18.85 7.32 5.02
N ILE A 264 19.81 6.86 5.81
CA ILE A 264 21.22 6.68 5.38
C ILE A 264 21.31 5.55 4.33
N GLY A 265 20.30 4.69 4.25
CA GLY A 265 20.13 3.68 3.19
C GLY A 265 20.13 4.29 1.79
N TYR A 266 19.63 5.51 1.59
CA TYR A 266 19.70 6.18 0.28
C TYR A 266 21.14 6.53 -0.12
N ILE A 267 21.93 7.01 0.84
CA ILE A 267 23.35 7.33 0.65
C ILE A 267 24.12 6.04 0.39
N SER A 268 23.81 4.99 1.14
CA SER A 268 24.44 3.66 1.00
C SER A 268 24.15 3.03 -0.37
N SER A 269 22.90 3.11 -0.83
CA SER A 269 22.50 2.69 -2.19
C SER A 269 23.22 3.48 -3.28
N THR A 270 23.45 4.78 -3.05
CA THR A 270 24.22 5.63 -3.98
C THR A 270 25.70 5.28 -3.99
N LYS A 271 26.31 5.00 -2.83
CA LYS A 271 27.69 4.50 -2.73
C LYS A 271 27.86 3.15 -3.46
N GLU A 272 26.90 2.25 -3.30
CA GLU A 272 26.89 0.94 -3.97
C GLU A 272 26.83 1.09 -5.50
N TRP A 273 25.91 1.93 -5.98
CA TRP A 273 25.80 2.29 -7.40
C TRP A 273 27.11 2.87 -7.93
N ALA A 274 27.67 3.85 -7.24
CA ALA A 274 28.89 4.53 -7.67
C ALA A 274 30.09 3.58 -7.75
N LEU A 275 30.20 2.65 -6.80
CA LEU A 275 31.21 1.59 -6.84
C LEU A 275 31.03 0.68 -8.06
N ARG A 276 29.79 0.29 -8.39
CA ARG A 276 29.47 -0.55 -9.54
C ARG A 276 29.78 0.15 -10.88
N GLU A 277 29.44 1.43 -10.99
CA GLU A 277 29.58 2.21 -12.23
C GLU A 277 30.95 2.91 -12.38
N GLY A 278 31.82 2.84 -11.36
CA GLY A 278 33.11 3.56 -11.34
C GLY A 278 32.96 5.08 -11.31
N LYS A 279 31.92 5.59 -10.63
CA LYS A 279 31.61 7.01 -10.49
C LYS A 279 31.89 7.52 -9.07
N ASP A 280 31.94 8.83 -8.91
CA ASP A 280 31.96 9.47 -7.59
C ASP A 280 30.52 9.71 -7.10
N TRP A 281 30.24 9.28 -5.87
CA TRP A 281 28.93 9.40 -5.24
C TRP A 281 28.73 10.76 -4.56
N GLU A 282 29.81 11.43 -4.14
CA GLU A 282 29.73 12.66 -3.36
C GLU A 282 29.00 13.80 -4.08
N PRO A 283 29.18 14.04 -5.39
CA PRO A 283 28.44 15.09 -6.09
C PRO A 283 26.92 14.92 -5.99
N TYR A 284 26.42 13.68 -5.91
CA TYR A 284 24.98 13.41 -5.81
C TYR A 284 24.38 13.71 -4.43
N TRP A 285 25.20 13.91 -3.40
CA TRP A 285 24.74 14.11 -2.01
C TRP A 285 25.36 15.31 -1.29
N LYS A 286 26.43 15.91 -1.82
CA LYS A 286 27.20 16.98 -1.17
C LYS A 286 27.36 18.24 -2.04
N ASP A 287 27.17 18.14 -3.35
CA ASP A 287 27.30 19.29 -4.27
C ASP A 287 25.99 20.09 -4.37
N GLN A 288 26.08 21.42 -4.24
CA GLN A 288 24.94 22.35 -4.32
C GLN A 288 24.31 22.42 -5.72
N ASP A 289 25.02 21.97 -6.75
CA ASP A 289 24.48 21.84 -8.12
C ASP A 289 23.54 20.63 -8.30
N THR A 290 23.26 19.88 -7.22
CA THR A 290 22.39 18.70 -7.22
C THR A 290 21.02 18.99 -6.64
N LYS A 291 19.95 18.65 -7.38
CA LYS A 291 18.58 18.68 -6.85
C LYS A 291 18.23 17.33 -6.22
N LEU A 292 18.15 17.30 -4.89
CA LEU A 292 17.72 16.13 -4.11
C LEU A 292 16.20 16.14 -3.91
N VAL A 293 15.51 15.06 -4.29
CA VAL A 293 14.06 14.92 -4.15
C VAL A 293 13.69 13.60 -3.48
N HIS A 294 12.88 13.64 -2.43
CA HIS A 294 12.43 12.46 -1.70
C HIS A 294 10.93 12.20 -1.94
N PHE A 295 10.60 11.14 -2.69
CA PHE A 295 9.23 10.68 -2.85
C PHE A 295 8.84 9.76 -1.71
N ILE A 296 7.75 10.10 -1.01
CA ILE A 296 7.32 9.40 0.21
C ILE A 296 5.80 9.32 0.35
N GLY A 297 5.32 8.48 1.26
CA GLY A 297 3.95 8.56 1.78
C GLY A 297 3.86 9.55 2.95
N LYS A 298 2.65 10.03 3.27
CA LYS A 298 2.43 11.03 4.32
C LYS A 298 2.98 10.66 5.71
N ASP A 299 2.97 9.37 6.07
CA ASP A 299 3.48 8.91 7.37
C ASP A 299 4.99 9.16 7.53
N ASN A 300 5.72 9.32 6.42
CA ASN A 300 7.16 9.54 6.40
C ASN A 300 7.55 11.03 6.34
N ILE A 301 6.59 11.97 6.41
CA ILE A 301 6.86 13.42 6.28
C ILE A 301 7.78 13.91 7.39
N VAL A 302 7.43 13.66 8.66
CA VAL A 302 8.26 14.07 9.82
C VAL A 302 9.67 13.53 9.69
N PHE A 303 9.78 12.31 9.18
CA PHE A 303 11.05 11.64 9.03
C PHE A 303 11.97 12.31 8.01
N HIS A 304 11.48 12.58 6.80
CA HIS A 304 12.28 13.13 5.71
C HIS A 304 12.38 14.66 5.71
N CYS A 305 11.51 15.34 6.47
CA CYS A 305 11.50 16.80 6.54
C CYS A 305 12.10 17.36 7.84
N ILE A 306 12.11 16.60 8.94
CA ILE A 306 12.64 17.07 10.23
C ILE A 306 13.87 16.25 10.62
N ILE A 307 13.68 14.95 10.78
CA ILE A 307 14.67 14.09 11.42
C ILE A 307 15.91 13.91 10.54
N PHE A 308 15.72 13.45 9.30
CA PHE A 308 16.84 13.22 8.39
C PHE A 308 17.56 14.54 8.01
N PRO A 309 16.87 15.65 7.70
CA PRO A 309 17.53 16.94 7.51
C PRO A 309 18.32 17.43 8.73
N ALA A 310 17.83 17.21 9.96
CA ALA A 310 18.60 17.51 11.17
C ALA A 310 19.88 16.66 11.25
N MET A 311 19.80 15.37 10.91
CA MET A 311 20.98 14.49 10.83
C MET A 311 21.99 14.97 9.77
N LEU A 312 21.53 15.30 8.56
CA LEU A 312 22.38 15.81 7.47
C LEU A 312 23.03 17.15 7.87
N LYS A 313 22.29 18.01 8.58
CA LYS A 313 22.77 19.29 9.09
C LYS A 313 23.82 19.11 10.20
N ALA A 314 23.61 18.15 11.10
CA ALA A 314 24.57 17.78 12.14
C ALA A 314 25.90 17.31 11.53
N GLU A 315 25.82 16.41 10.55
CA GLU A 315 27.00 15.88 9.86
C GLU A 315 27.76 16.97 9.09
N GLY A 316 27.01 17.89 8.45
CA GLY A 316 27.51 19.17 7.95
C GLY A 316 28.05 19.19 6.51
N SER A 317 28.26 18.05 5.86
CA SER A 317 28.76 17.98 4.48
C SER A 317 27.70 17.68 3.42
N TYR A 318 26.51 17.24 3.83
CA TYR A 318 25.43 16.86 2.94
C TYR A 318 24.52 18.02 2.53
N ILE A 319 23.99 17.96 1.32
CA ILE A 319 22.90 18.85 0.89
C ILE A 319 21.57 18.43 1.51
N LEU A 320 20.60 19.35 1.49
CA LEU A 320 19.25 19.11 1.96
C LEU A 320 18.31 18.83 0.79
N PRO A 321 17.18 18.13 1.00
CA PRO A 321 16.21 17.91 -0.06
C PRO A 321 15.61 19.23 -0.56
N ASP A 322 15.66 19.47 -1.87
CA ASP A 322 15.00 20.64 -2.48
C ASP A 322 13.47 20.49 -2.42
N ASN A 323 12.97 19.24 -2.47
CA ASN A 323 11.56 18.95 -2.29
C ASN A 323 11.31 17.54 -1.73
N VAL A 324 10.17 17.38 -1.04
CA VAL A 324 9.71 16.10 -0.48
C VAL A 324 8.26 15.84 -0.91
N PRO A 325 8.00 15.39 -2.15
CA PRO A 325 6.66 15.06 -2.58
C PRO A 325 6.06 13.91 -1.77
N ALA A 326 5.06 14.22 -0.95
CA ALA A 326 4.33 13.24 -0.16
C ALA A 326 2.88 13.09 -0.64
N ASN A 327 2.45 11.85 -0.87
CA ASN A 327 1.07 11.52 -1.22
C ASN A 327 0.28 10.98 -0.01
N GLU A 328 -1.03 11.19 -0.06
CA GLU A 328 -2.02 10.69 0.89
C GLU A 328 -2.30 9.19 0.67
N PHE A 329 -3.26 8.60 1.39
CA PHE A 329 -3.51 7.16 1.30
C PHE A 329 -4.38 6.79 0.10
N LEU A 330 -4.14 5.59 -0.42
CA LEU A 330 -5.06 4.92 -1.34
C LEU A 330 -5.87 3.88 -0.55
N ASN A 331 -7.19 3.97 -0.64
CA ASN A 331 -8.13 2.97 -0.13
C ASN A 331 -8.42 1.93 -1.23
N LEU A 332 -8.98 0.80 -0.83
CA LEU A 332 -9.39 -0.30 -1.70
C LEU A 332 -10.84 -0.67 -1.42
N GLU A 333 -11.70 -0.51 -2.42
CA GLU A 333 -13.14 -0.81 -2.37
C GLU A 333 -13.79 -0.20 -1.10
N GLY A 334 -13.53 1.10 -0.88
CA GLY A 334 -14.05 1.88 0.23
C GLY A 334 -13.43 1.61 1.61
N ASN A 335 -12.43 0.74 1.70
CA ASN A 335 -11.79 0.35 2.96
C ASN A 335 -10.28 0.66 2.94
N LYS A 336 -9.70 0.97 4.10
CA LYS A 336 -8.25 1.18 4.22
C LYS A 336 -7.50 -0.12 3.90
N LEU A 337 -6.45 -0.03 3.08
CA LEU A 337 -5.52 -1.14 2.83
C LEU A 337 -4.95 -1.67 4.15
N SER A 338 -4.86 -2.99 4.29
CA SER A 338 -4.41 -3.63 5.52
C SER A 338 -3.68 -4.95 5.25
N THR A 339 -2.36 -4.95 5.48
CA THR A 339 -1.53 -6.16 5.43
C THR A 339 -1.95 -7.20 6.46
N SER A 340 -2.29 -6.78 7.69
CA SER A 340 -2.68 -7.70 8.76
C SER A 340 -4.02 -8.39 8.51
N LYS A 341 -4.97 -7.72 7.86
CA LYS A 341 -6.25 -8.29 7.44
C LYS A 341 -6.21 -8.87 6.02
N ASN A 342 -5.03 -8.96 5.41
CA ASN A 342 -4.86 -9.37 4.01
C ASN A 342 -5.79 -8.61 3.03
N TRP A 343 -6.21 -7.39 3.36
CA TRP A 343 -7.08 -6.56 2.52
C TRP A 343 -6.21 -5.64 1.67
N ALA A 344 -5.69 -6.20 0.58
CA ALA A 344 -4.82 -5.49 -0.35
C ALA A 344 -4.84 -6.15 -1.73
N VAL A 345 -4.47 -5.37 -2.75
CA VAL A 345 -4.05 -5.89 -4.06
C VAL A 345 -2.53 -5.92 -4.06
N TRP A 346 -1.95 -7.12 -3.99
CA TRP A 346 -0.50 -7.34 -3.98
C TRP A 346 0.07 -7.27 -5.40
N LEU A 347 1.20 -6.60 -5.58
CA LEU A 347 1.77 -6.38 -6.92
C LEU A 347 2.16 -7.69 -7.61
N HIS A 348 2.81 -8.62 -6.90
CA HIS A 348 3.20 -9.90 -7.49
C HIS A 348 1.99 -10.71 -7.99
N GLU A 349 0.91 -10.78 -7.20
CA GLU A 349 -0.34 -11.43 -7.61
C GLU A 349 -0.97 -10.72 -8.81
N TYR A 350 -1.02 -9.38 -8.80
CA TYR A 350 -1.54 -8.60 -9.93
C TYR A 350 -0.79 -8.91 -11.23
N LEU A 351 0.54 -9.01 -11.19
CA LEU A 351 1.36 -9.29 -12.38
C LEU A 351 1.13 -10.69 -12.95
N GLU A 352 0.78 -11.66 -12.09
CA GLU A 352 0.42 -13.02 -12.49
C GLU A 352 -1.01 -13.09 -13.05
N GLU A 353 -1.94 -12.38 -12.42
CA GLU A 353 -3.37 -12.39 -12.75
C GLU A 353 -3.71 -11.52 -13.97
N PHE A 354 -2.93 -10.46 -14.23
CA PHE A 354 -3.08 -9.54 -15.37
C PHE A 354 -1.78 -9.44 -16.18
N PRO A 355 -1.38 -10.50 -16.91
CA PRO A 355 -0.12 -10.54 -17.62
C PRO A 355 -0.04 -9.46 -18.72
N ASN A 356 1.10 -8.77 -18.80
CA ASN A 356 1.37 -7.67 -19.73
C ASN A 356 0.48 -6.43 -19.55
N GLN A 357 -0.14 -6.25 -18.38
CA GLN A 357 -0.97 -5.08 -18.07
C GLN A 357 -0.32 -4.10 -17.07
N GLN A 358 1.00 -4.10 -16.93
CA GLN A 358 1.75 -3.18 -16.05
C GLN A 358 1.30 -1.73 -16.25
N ASP A 359 1.26 -1.28 -17.51
CA ASP A 359 0.88 0.08 -17.86
C ASP A 359 -0.58 0.42 -17.55
N VAL A 360 -1.47 -0.58 -17.56
CA VAL A 360 -2.87 -0.37 -17.18
C VAL A 360 -2.95 -0.02 -15.69
N LEU A 361 -2.24 -0.75 -14.84
CA LEU A 361 -2.16 -0.42 -13.42
C LEU A 361 -1.45 0.91 -13.16
N ARG A 362 -0.33 1.19 -13.87
CA ARG A 362 0.35 2.50 -13.78
C ARG A 362 -0.58 3.65 -14.13
N TYR A 363 -1.36 3.51 -15.22
CA TYR A 363 -2.35 4.49 -15.65
C TYR A 363 -3.45 4.69 -14.62
N ALA A 364 -4.05 3.61 -14.12
CA ALA A 364 -5.12 3.68 -13.14
C ALA A 364 -4.65 4.30 -11.82
N LEU A 365 -3.48 3.91 -11.31
CA LEU A 365 -2.93 4.45 -10.07
C LEU A 365 -2.54 5.93 -10.21
N THR A 366 -2.02 6.34 -11.36
CA THR A 366 -1.69 7.75 -11.62
C THR A 366 -2.95 8.60 -11.81
N SER A 367 -3.98 8.07 -12.49
CA SER A 367 -5.27 8.74 -12.66
C SER A 367 -5.98 8.97 -11.33
N ASN A 368 -5.79 8.04 -10.39
CA ASN A 368 -6.34 8.11 -9.03
C ASN A 368 -5.30 8.47 -7.98
N ALA A 369 -4.16 9.08 -8.37
CA ALA A 369 -3.09 9.38 -7.43
C ALA A 369 -3.59 10.22 -6.24
N PRO A 370 -3.34 9.81 -4.99
CA PRO A 370 -3.80 10.52 -3.79
C PRO A 370 -2.91 11.74 -3.50
N GLU A 371 -2.84 12.68 -4.46
CA GLU A 371 -1.90 13.80 -4.42
C GLU A 371 -2.23 14.88 -3.38
N THR A 372 -3.53 15.07 -3.09
CA THR A 372 -4.05 16.14 -2.23
C THR A 372 -5.00 15.65 -1.14
N LYS A 373 -5.59 14.47 -1.31
CA LYS A 373 -6.49 13.81 -0.35
C LYS A 373 -6.46 12.30 -0.61
N ASP A 374 -6.92 11.53 0.37
CA ASP A 374 -7.13 10.10 0.20
C ASP A 374 -8.03 9.83 -1.03
N ASN A 375 -7.71 8.78 -1.77
CA ASN A 375 -8.47 8.34 -2.94
C ASN A 375 -8.78 6.85 -2.83
N ASP A 376 -9.69 6.35 -3.66
CA ASP A 376 -10.14 4.95 -3.60
C ASP A 376 -9.85 4.22 -4.92
N PHE A 377 -9.24 3.05 -4.82
CA PHE A 377 -9.12 2.12 -5.93
C PHE A 377 -10.31 1.18 -5.91
N THR A 378 -11.02 1.11 -7.03
CA THR A 378 -12.03 0.09 -7.28
C THR A 378 -11.71 -0.65 -8.56
N TRP A 379 -12.01 -1.95 -8.60
CA TRP A 379 -11.77 -2.75 -9.80
C TRP A 379 -12.63 -2.28 -10.98
N LYS A 380 -13.82 -1.75 -10.72
CA LYS A 380 -14.67 -1.13 -11.75
C LYS A 380 -14.04 0.13 -12.34
N ASP A 381 -13.46 1.00 -11.52
CA ASP A 381 -12.76 2.18 -12.06
C ASP A 381 -11.52 1.76 -12.83
N PHE A 382 -10.72 0.81 -12.32
CA PHE A 382 -9.57 0.23 -13.05
C PHE A 382 -9.97 -0.26 -14.45
N GLN A 383 -11.05 -1.05 -14.55
CA GLN A 383 -11.60 -1.51 -15.83
C GLN A 383 -12.05 -0.34 -16.71
N ALA A 384 -12.74 0.65 -16.16
CA ALA A 384 -13.22 1.82 -16.89
C ALA A 384 -12.06 2.66 -17.44
N ARG A 385 -11.01 2.90 -16.66
CA ARG A 385 -9.79 3.59 -17.12
C ARG A 385 -9.13 2.87 -18.28
N ASN A 386 -9.09 1.55 -18.24
CA ASN A 386 -8.58 0.77 -19.37
C ASN A 386 -9.51 0.85 -20.58
N ASN A 387 -10.76 0.42 -20.44
CA ASN A 387 -11.66 0.19 -21.58
C ASN A 387 -12.13 1.50 -22.22
N ASN A 388 -12.40 2.53 -21.43
CA ASN A 388 -12.98 3.78 -21.91
C ASN A 388 -11.93 4.84 -22.24
N GLU A 389 -10.70 4.73 -21.72
CA GLU A 389 -9.64 5.71 -22.00
C GLU A 389 -8.49 5.07 -22.78
N LEU A 390 -7.78 4.10 -22.20
CA LEU A 390 -6.64 3.47 -22.87
C LEU A 390 -7.06 2.79 -24.18
N VAL A 391 -8.10 1.95 -24.18
CA VAL A 391 -8.59 1.26 -25.38
C VAL A 391 -9.34 2.22 -26.30
N ALA A 392 -10.39 2.88 -25.80
CA ALA A 392 -11.31 3.63 -26.65
C ALA A 392 -10.77 4.97 -27.16
N ILE A 393 -9.78 5.58 -26.49
CA ILE A 393 -9.19 6.85 -26.91
C ILE A 393 -7.80 6.60 -27.49
N TYR A 394 -6.84 6.18 -26.67
CA TYR A 394 -5.43 6.09 -27.09
C TYR A 394 -5.22 4.94 -28.09
N GLY A 395 -5.58 3.72 -27.71
CA GLY A 395 -5.48 2.53 -28.55
C GLY A 395 -6.25 2.68 -29.86
N ASN A 396 -7.47 3.22 -29.81
CA ASN A 396 -8.29 3.48 -31.00
C ASN A 396 -7.62 4.48 -31.96
N PHE A 397 -7.05 5.57 -31.46
CA PHE A 397 -6.34 6.54 -32.30
C PHE A 397 -5.19 5.87 -33.06
N ILE A 398 -4.29 5.19 -32.33
CA ILE A 398 -3.13 4.53 -32.92
C ILE A 398 -3.55 3.44 -33.90
N ASN A 399 -4.56 2.63 -33.56
CA ASN A 399 -5.07 1.60 -34.45
C ASN A 399 -5.56 2.20 -35.78
N ARG A 400 -6.36 3.27 -35.73
CA ARG A 400 -6.85 3.95 -36.94
C ARG A 400 -5.72 4.51 -37.79
N VAL A 401 -4.73 5.16 -37.17
CA VAL A 401 -3.57 5.72 -37.89
C VAL A 401 -2.82 4.62 -38.64
N VAL A 402 -2.48 3.52 -37.95
CA VAL A 402 -1.69 2.43 -38.52
C VAL A 402 -2.48 1.65 -39.57
N VAL A 403 -3.75 1.33 -39.31
CA VAL A 403 -4.61 0.61 -40.27
C VAL A 403 -4.82 1.42 -41.54
N LEU A 404 -5.15 2.71 -41.44
CA LEU A 404 -5.38 3.55 -42.62
C LEU A 404 -4.08 3.78 -43.42
N THR A 405 -2.94 3.94 -42.74
CA THR A 405 -1.64 4.08 -43.42
C THR A 405 -1.25 2.79 -44.15
N ASN A 406 -1.45 1.62 -43.54
CA ASN A 406 -1.23 0.34 -44.22
C ASN A 406 -2.20 0.14 -45.40
N LYS A 407 -3.48 0.49 -45.21
CA LYS A 407 -4.51 0.34 -46.23
C LYS A 407 -4.28 1.23 -47.46
N TYR A 408 -3.91 2.50 -47.25
CA TYR A 408 -3.83 3.48 -48.35
C TYR A 408 -2.42 3.62 -48.92
N TYR A 409 -1.39 3.36 -48.13
CA TYR A 409 -0.01 3.67 -48.49
C TYR A 409 0.96 2.51 -48.19
N SER A 410 0.45 1.29 -47.98
CA SER A 410 1.28 0.10 -47.68
C SER A 410 2.24 0.29 -46.50
N GLY A 411 1.83 1.13 -45.54
CA GLY A 411 2.61 1.42 -44.33
C GLY A 411 3.75 2.41 -44.58
N ILE A 412 3.81 3.06 -45.74
CA ILE A 412 4.78 4.11 -46.03
C ILE A 412 4.17 5.45 -45.57
N VAL A 413 4.92 6.21 -44.78
CA VAL A 413 4.53 7.57 -44.36
C VAL A 413 4.40 8.43 -45.63
N PRO A 414 3.21 8.97 -45.95
CA PRO A 414 3.01 9.71 -47.19
C PRO A 414 3.73 11.06 -47.17
N GLN A 415 4.10 11.56 -48.35
CA GLN A 415 4.58 12.93 -48.51
C GLN A 415 3.39 13.90 -48.33
N PRO A 416 3.45 14.86 -47.38
CA PRO A 416 2.38 15.84 -47.23
C PRO A 416 2.41 16.84 -48.40
N ASN A 417 1.21 17.27 -48.81
CA ASN A 417 1.01 18.42 -49.69
C ASN A 417 0.99 19.72 -48.85
N VAL A 418 0.44 20.80 -49.40
CA VAL A 418 0.26 22.05 -48.65
C VAL A 418 -0.60 21.81 -47.41
N LEU A 419 -0.09 22.22 -46.25
CA LEU A 419 -0.80 22.14 -44.98
C LEU A 419 -1.98 23.12 -44.99
N SER A 420 -3.14 22.67 -44.54
CA SER A 420 -4.28 23.54 -44.28
C SER A 420 -4.10 24.27 -42.94
N GLU A 421 -4.92 25.30 -42.70
CA GLU A 421 -4.93 25.99 -41.40
C GLU A 421 -5.20 25.02 -40.23
N VAL A 422 -6.02 23.99 -40.44
CA VAL A 422 -6.32 22.96 -39.43
C VAL A 422 -5.10 22.09 -39.14
N ASP A 423 -4.31 21.75 -40.18
CA ASP A 423 -3.08 20.97 -40.01
C ASP A 423 -2.03 21.77 -39.22
N GLU A 424 -1.81 23.02 -39.60
CA GLU A 424 -0.85 23.91 -38.94
C GLU A 424 -1.24 24.17 -37.49
N ALA A 425 -2.54 24.40 -37.21
CA ALA A 425 -3.04 24.54 -35.86
C ALA A 425 -2.82 23.27 -35.03
N THR A 426 -3.13 22.10 -35.59
CA THR A 426 -2.94 20.80 -34.91
C THR A 426 -1.47 20.53 -34.61
N LEU A 427 -0.58 20.76 -35.57
CA LEU A 427 0.86 20.56 -35.37
C LEU A 427 1.45 21.58 -34.39
N THR A 428 0.89 22.80 -34.33
CA THR A 428 1.28 23.83 -33.36
C THR A 428 0.84 23.46 -31.95
N GLU A 429 -0.40 22.99 -31.77
CA GLU A 429 -0.92 22.48 -30.50
C GLU A 429 -0.08 21.28 -30.02
N LEU A 430 0.29 20.37 -30.93
CA LEU A 430 1.16 19.24 -30.62
C LEU A 430 2.51 19.67 -30.00
N LYS A 431 3.14 20.72 -30.54
CA LYS A 431 4.43 21.26 -30.02
C LYS A 431 4.31 21.84 -28.60
N ALA A 432 3.12 22.26 -28.19
CA ALA A 432 2.92 22.86 -26.87
C ALA A 432 2.87 21.81 -25.74
N TYR A 433 2.38 20.60 -26.03
CA TYR A 433 2.18 19.56 -25.01
C TYR A 433 3.43 19.18 -24.20
N PRO A 434 4.63 19.03 -24.78
CA PRO A 434 5.83 18.76 -23.98
C PRO A 434 6.03 19.78 -22.84
N ALA A 435 5.78 21.07 -23.10
CA ALA A 435 5.91 22.12 -22.10
C ALA A 435 4.79 22.07 -21.06
N VAL A 436 3.54 21.81 -21.49
CA VAL A 436 2.38 21.69 -20.59
C VAL A 436 2.55 20.50 -19.65
N ILE A 437 2.92 19.33 -20.17
CA ILE A 437 3.17 18.12 -19.37
C ILE A 437 4.35 18.35 -18.40
N SER A 438 5.46 18.92 -18.89
CA SER A 438 6.64 19.24 -18.07
C SER A 438 6.30 20.15 -16.90
N SER A 439 5.48 21.18 -17.13
CA SER A 439 5.06 22.13 -16.10
C SER A 439 4.34 21.41 -14.95
N SER A 440 3.51 20.42 -15.24
CA SER A 440 2.81 19.64 -14.21
C SER A 440 3.74 18.65 -13.50
N LEU A 441 4.66 17.99 -14.22
CA LEU A 441 5.63 17.07 -13.62
C LEU A 441 6.64 17.76 -12.71
N GLU A 442 7.17 18.93 -13.08
CA GLU A 442 8.08 19.73 -12.24
C GLU A 442 7.42 20.26 -10.97
N ARG A 443 6.07 20.28 -10.93
CA ARG A 443 5.26 20.64 -9.75
C ARG A 443 4.67 19.42 -9.05
N TYR A 444 5.09 18.21 -9.41
CA TYR A 444 4.65 16.94 -8.82
C TYR A 444 3.13 16.70 -8.93
N ARG A 445 2.52 17.15 -10.02
CA ARG A 445 1.09 16.97 -10.36
C ARG A 445 0.96 15.94 -11.47
N PHE A 446 1.15 14.68 -11.11
CA PHE A 446 1.21 13.53 -12.03
C PHE A 446 -0.15 13.23 -12.66
N ARG A 447 -1.25 13.39 -11.91
CA ARG A 447 -2.61 13.22 -12.43
C ARG A 447 -2.95 14.27 -13.50
N GLU A 448 -2.57 15.52 -13.25
CA GLU A 448 -2.72 16.61 -14.23
C GLU A 448 -1.89 16.30 -15.49
N ALA A 449 -0.61 15.93 -15.31
CA ALA A 449 0.29 15.58 -16.41
C ALA A 449 -0.22 14.39 -17.27
N LEU A 450 -0.78 13.36 -16.63
CA LEU A 450 -1.38 12.21 -17.33
C LEU A 450 -2.63 12.62 -18.13
N GLY A 451 -3.45 13.51 -17.58
CA GLY A 451 -4.60 14.07 -18.29
C GLY A 451 -4.18 14.77 -19.59
N GLU A 452 -3.08 15.52 -19.54
CA GLU A 452 -2.53 16.21 -20.71
C GLU A 452 -1.92 15.25 -21.74
N LEU A 453 -1.27 14.15 -21.31
CA LEU A 453 -0.88 13.07 -22.22
C LEU A 453 -2.11 12.51 -22.97
N MET A 454 -3.21 12.25 -22.25
CA MET A 454 -4.43 11.74 -22.88
C MET A 454 -5.06 12.77 -23.82
N ASN A 455 -4.89 14.07 -23.56
CA ASN A 455 -5.31 15.13 -24.47
C ASN A 455 -4.56 15.09 -25.82
N VAL A 456 -3.29 14.66 -25.86
CA VAL A 456 -2.57 14.43 -27.13
C VAL A 456 -3.26 13.35 -27.96
N ALA A 457 -3.70 12.24 -27.35
CA ALA A 457 -4.46 11.21 -28.05
C ALA A 457 -5.86 11.68 -28.48
N ARG A 458 -6.50 12.55 -27.68
CA ARG A 458 -7.78 13.19 -28.05
C ARG A 458 -7.61 14.15 -29.22
N LEU A 459 -6.52 14.93 -29.28
CA LEU A 459 -6.19 15.79 -30.41
C LEU A 459 -6.12 14.97 -31.70
N GLY A 460 -5.41 13.84 -31.69
CA GLY A 460 -5.34 12.94 -32.83
C GLY A 460 -6.68 12.35 -33.26
N ASN A 461 -7.49 11.89 -32.30
CA ASN A 461 -8.84 11.39 -32.59
C ASN A 461 -9.75 12.47 -33.20
N LYS A 462 -9.71 13.68 -32.63
CA LYS A 462 -10.48 14.84 -33.11
C LYS A 462 -10.08 15.19 -34.53
N TYR A 463 -8.77 15.34 -34.79
CA TYR A 463 -8.26 15.62 -36.12
C TYR A 463 -8.75 14.60 -37.15
N LEU A 464 -8.63 13.30 -36.89
CA LEU A 464 -9.15 12.26 -37.79
C LEU A 464 -10.68 12.31 -37.93
N ALA A 465 -11.41 12.63 -36.87
CA ALA A 465 -12.88 12.71 -36.88
C ALA A 465 -13.40 13.89 -37.70
N ASP A 466 -12.75 15.05 -37.59
CA ASP A 466 -13.15 16.27 -38.30
C ASP A 466 -12.75 16.21 -39.78
N GLU A 467 -11.59 15.62 -40.08
CA GLU A 467 -11.02 15.56 -41.43
C GLU A 467 -11.49 14.35 -42.27
N GLU A 468 -12.08 13.34 -41.63
CA GLU A 468 -12.70 12.15 -42.24
C GLU A 468 -11.93 11.51 -43.43
N PRO A 469 -10.65 11.13 -43.29
CA PRO A 469 -9.83 10.61 -44.39
C PRO A 469 -10.44 9.41 -45.13
N TRP A 470 -11.24 8.58 -44.44
CA TRP A 470 -11.92 7.43 -45.05
C TRP A 470 -13.04 7.80 -46.03
N LYS A 471 -13.59 9.02 -45.92
CA LYS A 471 -14.53 9.57 -46.91
C LYS A 471 -13.77 10.30 -48.00
N VAL A 472 -12.84 11.18 -47.60
CA VAL A 472 -12.10 12.08 -48.50
C VAL A 472 -11.24 11.32 -49.52
N ILE A 473 -10.74 10.12 -49.20
CA ILE A 473 -9.86 9.33 -50.08
C ILE A 473 -10.45 9.07 -51.48
N LYS A 474 -11.77 9.08 -51.63
CA LYS A 474 -12.44 8.86 -52.93
C LYS A 474 -12.41 10.10 -53.83
N ASP A 475 -12.41 11.28 -53.23
CA ASP A 475 -12.60 12.56 -53.92
C ASP A 475 -11.28 13.34 -54.02
N ASN A 476 -10.46 13.29 -52.97
CA ASN A 476 -9.18 14.01 -52.90
C ASN A 476 -8.09 13.16 -52.18
N PRO A 477 -7.45 12.22 -52.89
CA PRO A 477 -6.37 11.40 -52.33
C PRO A 477 -5.17 12.22 -51.82
N GLU A 478 -4.85 13.33 -52.48
CA GLU A 478 -3.74 14.22 -52.09
C GLU A 478 -3.98 14.85 -50.71
N ARG A 479 -5.23 15.20 -50.38
CA ARG A 479 -5.58 15.68 -49.03
C ARG A 479 -5.35 14.59 -47.97
N VAL A 480 -5.70 13.35 -48.28
CA VAL A 480 -5.54 12.23 -47.33
C VAL A 480 -4.07 11.93 -47.06
N GLN A 481 -3.16 12.19 -48.00
CA GLN A 481 -1.72 12.09 -47.75
C GLN A 481 -1.30 13.03 -46.62
N THR A 482 -1.70 14.30 -46.69
CA THR A 482 -1.42 15.29 -45.64
C THR A 482 -2.08 14.91 -44.31
N GLN A 483 -3.34 14.49 -44.33
CA GLN A 483 -4.07 14.10 -43.11
C GLN A 483 -3.39 12.93 -42.39
N MET A 484 -3.03 11.89 -43.13
CA MET A 484 -2.34 10.74 -42.55
C MET A 484 -0.92 11.10 -42.10
N TYR A 485 -0.22 11.98 -42.81
CA TYR A 485 1.07 12.51 -42.38
C TYR A 485 0.97 13.20 -41.01
N VAL A 486 0.02 14.13 -40.83
CA VAL A 486 -0.20 14.85 -39.56
C VAL A 486 -0.54 13.87 -38.43
N ALA A 487 -1.44 12.92 -38.67
CA ALA A 487 -1.83 11.93 -37.67
C ALA A 487 -0.65 11.04 -37.24
N LEU A 488 0.26 10.70 -38.16
CA LEU A 488 1.50 9.97 -37.87
C LEU A 488 2.49 10.80 -37.03
N GLN A 489 2.54 12.12 -37.19
CA GLN A 489 3.34 12.98 -36.31
C GLN A 489 2.83 12.94 -34.86
N ILE A 490 1.51 12.97 -34.66
CA ILE A 490 0.90 12.85 -33.32
C ILE A 490 1.21 11.47 -32.72
N ALA A 491 1.07 10.40 -33.51
CA ALA A 491 1.42 9.04 -33.07
C ALA A 491 2.91 8.92 -32.69
N ALA A 492 3.81 9.53 -33.48
CA ALA A 492 5.23 9.58 -33.18
C ALA A 492 5.51 10.34 -31.87
N ALA A 493 4.89 11.50 -31.66
CA ALA A 493 5.04 12.25 -30.39
C ALA A 493 4.58 11.41 -29.18
N LEU A 494 3.43 10.74 -29.29
CA LEU A 494 2.89 9.87 -28.25
C LEU A 494 3.85 8.75 -27.86
N SER A 495 4.64 8.20 -28.80
CA SER A 495 5.63 7.15 -28.52
C SER A 495 6.72 7.53 -27.53
N SER A 496 6.98 8.83 -27.35
CA SER A 496 7.95 9.36 -26.40
C SER A 496 7.27 10.04 -25.21
N LEU A 497 6.22 10.85 -25.43
CA LEU A 497 5.52 11.55 -24.35
C LEU A 497 4.82 10.60 -23.36
N CYS A 498 4.40 9.40 -23.81
CA CYS A 498 3.78 8.45 -22.90
C CYS A 498 4.79 7.66 -22.05
N GLU A 499 6.07 7.62 -22.41
CA GLU A 499 7.07 6.76 -21.78
C GLU A 499 7.19 6.93 -20.25
N PRO A 500 7.14 8.15 -19.68
CA PRO A 500 7.21 8.30 -18.22
C PRO A 500 6.06 7.58 -17.51
N PHE A 501 4.89 7.55 -18.13
CA PHE A 501 3.66 6.99 -17.57
C PHE A 501 3.47 5.52 -17.93
N LEU A 502 3.73 5.17 -19.19
CA LEU A 502 3.41 3.90 -19.85
C LEU A 502 4.62 3.37 -20.65
N PRO A 503 5.72 2.95 -19.97
CA PRO A 503 6.98 2.61 -20.63
C PRO A 503 6.88 1.40 -21.58
N PHE A 504 6.04 0.41 -21.25
CA PHE A 504 5.85 -0.76 -22.12
C PHE A 504 5.07 -0.39 -23.38
N THR A 505 4.08 0.49 -23.26
CA THR A 505 3.28 1.05 -24.34
C THR A 505 4.13 1.93 -25.24
N ALA A 506 5.01 2.77 -24.68
CA ALA A 506 5.96 3.57 -25.45
C ALA A 506 6.87 2.70 -26.32
N THR A 507 7.41 1.62 -25.74
CA THR A 507 8.23 0.63 -26.46
C THR A 507 7.42 -0.07 -27.55
N LYS A 508 6.21 -0.50 -27.22
CA LYS A 508 5.28 -1.15 -28.16
C LYS A 508 4.92 -0.24 -29.33
N LEU A 509 4.61 1.02 -29.06
CA LEU A 509 4.26 2.02 -30.07
C LEU A 509 5.47 2.35 -30.95
N SER A 510 6.66 2.51 -30.36
CA SER A 510 7.90 2.71 -31.12
C SER A 510 8.16 1.55 -32.08
N ARG A 511 7.92 0.30 -31.66
CA ARG A 511 7.99 -0.89 -32.53
C ARG A 511 6.97 -0.86 -33.66
N ILE A 512 5.71 -0.51 -33.37
CA ILE A 512 4.64 -0.39 -34.39
C ILE A 512 5.00 0.67 -35.42
N LEU A 513 5.56 1.80 -35.00
CA LEU A 513 5.98 2.89 -35.89
C LEU A 513 7.38 2.67 -36.50
N LYS A 514 8.09 1.60 -36.11
CA LYS A 514 9.49 1.30 -36.47
C LYS A 514 10.43 2.49 -36.22
N ILE A 515 10.27 3.14 -35.08
CA ILE A 515 11.16 4.21 -34.61
C ILE A 515 12.31 3.53 -33.86
N GLU A 516 13.50 3.48 -34.47
CA GLU A 516 14.68 2.80 -33.91
C GLU A 516 15.30 3.53 -32.72
N SER A 517 15.29 4.87 -32.77
CA SER A 517 15.81 5.74 -31.71
C SER A 517 14.66 6.52 -31.07
N PRO A 518 14.43 6.40 -29.75
CA PRO A 518 13.40 7.16 -29.06
C PRO A 518 13.53 8.65 -29.34
N LEU A 519 12.41 9.29 -29.69
CA LEU A 519 12.38 10.72 -29.92
C LEU A 519 12.66 11.45 -28.61
N ASN A 520 13.58 12.42 -28.63
CA ASN A 520 13.88 13.22 -27.45
C ASN A 520 12.71 14.14 -27.10
N TRP A 521 12.41 14.30 -25.81
CA TRP A 521 11.34 15.16 -25.31
C TRP A 521 11.42 16.60 -25.86
N ASN A 522 12.64 17.14 -25.96
CA ASN A 522 12.89 18.49 -26.47
C ASN A 522 12.75 18.59 -28.00
N THR A 523 12.94 17.50 -28.74
CA THR A 523 12.74 17.49 -30.20
C THR A 523 11.28 17.75 -30.53
N ILE A 524 10.35 17.17 -29.77
CA ILE A 524 8.90 17.35 -29.96
C ILE A 524 8.49 18.81 -29.73
N ALA A 525 9.14 19.50 -28.78
CA ALA A 525 8.89 20.92 -28.53
C ALA A 525 9.40 21.84 -29.66
N GLN A 526 10.42 21.40 -30.42
CA GLN A 526 11.06 22.20 -31.46
C GLN A 526 10.42 21.99 -32.83
N THR A 527 10.09 20.74 -33.17
CA THR A 527 9.60 20.35 -34.49
C THR A 527 8.42 19.39 -34.39
N SER A 528 7.47 19.53 -35.31
CA SER A 528 6.37 18.58 -35.49
C SER A 528 6.67 17.56 -36.59
N TYR A 529 7.83 17.67 -37.24
CA TYR A 529 8.30 16.73 -38.25
C TYR A 529 9.15 15.64 -37.56
N LEU A 530 8.46 14.72 -36.90
CA LEU A 530 9.03 13.67 -36.05
C LEU A 530 9.32 12.38 -36.80
N ILE A 531 8.48 12.04 -37.77
CA ILE A 531 8.67 10.90 -38.66
C ILE A 531 8.69 11.37 -40.12
N LEU A 532 9.73 10.97 -40.85
CA LEU A 532 9.96 11.43 -42.23
C LEU A 532 9.00 10.76 -43.21
N ALA A 533 8.62 11.50 -44.26
CA ALA A 533 7.94 10.89 -45.40
C ALA A 533 8.82 9.83 -46.06
N GLY A 534 8.21 8.76 -46.56
CA GLY A 534 8.91 7.59 -47.08
C GLY A 534 9.34 6.56 -46.01
N HIS A 535 9.23 6.88 -44.72
CA HIS A 535 9.50 5.92 -43.65
C HIS A 535 8.49 4.77 -43.67
N GLN A 536 8.92 3.55 -43.38
CA GLN A 536 8.05 2.37 -43.34
C GLN A 536 7.64 2.08 -41.89
N ILE A 537 6.33 2.06 -41.60
CA ILE A 537 5.79 1.58 -40.33
C ILE A 537 5.55 0.06 -40.35
N GLY A 538 5.19 -0.49 -39.19
CA GLY A 538 4.77 -1.88 -39.02
C GLY A 538 3.28 -2.09 -39.23
N GLU A 539 2.84 -3.30 -38.91
CA GLU A 539 1.43 -3.70 -38.96
C GLU A 539 0.66 -3.23 -37.72
N ALA A 540 -0.67 -3.19 -37.84
CA ALA A 540 -1.54 -2.83 -36.73
C ALA A 540 -1.53 -3.90 -35.63
N GLU A 541 -1.23 -3.47 -34.40
CA GLU A 541 -1.33 -4.28 -33.19
C GLU A 541 -2.16 -3.52 -32.15
N LEU A 542 -2.91 -4.22 -31.31
CA LEU A 542 -3.65 -3.61 -30.20
C LEU A 542 -2.64 -3.11 -29.15
N LEU A 543 -2.66 -1.82 -28.82
CA LEU A 543 -1.87 -1.30 -27.70
C LEU A 543 -2.36 -1.85 -26.36
N PHE A 544 -3.68 -1.90 -26.19
CA PHE A 544 -4.34 -2.33 -24.96
C PHE A 544 -5.42 -3.36 -25.29
N ALA A 545 -5.49 -4.43 -24.50
CA ALA A 545 -6.61 -5.36 -24.52
C ALA A 545 -7.75 -4.80 -23.66
N LYS A 546 -9.00 -5.12 -24.01
CA LYS A 546 -10.12 -4.88 -23.10
C LYS A 546 -10.01 -5.81 -21.90
N ILE A 547 -10.47 -5.31 -20.75
CA ILE A 547 -10.62 -6.11 -19.53
C ILE A 547 -12.10 -6.48 -19.44
N GLU A 548 -12.38 -7.78 -19.38
CA GLU A 548 -13.73 -8.33 -19.36
C GLU A 548 -14.33 -8.30 -17.95
N ASP A 549 -15.65 -8.24 -17.86
CA ASP A 549 -16.37 -8.17 -16.58
C ASP A 549 -16.08 -9.39 -15.69
N GLU A 550 -15.84 -10.56 -16.29
CA GLU A 550 -15.51 -11.78 -15.57
C GLU A 550 -14.16 -11.69 -14.85
N GLU A 551 -13.16 -11.04 -15.44
CA GLU A 551 -11.83 -10.83 -14.83
C GLU A 551 -11.94 -9.94 -13.60
N ILE A 552 -12.77 -8.89 -13.68
CA ILE A 552 -13.06 -7.98 -12.57
C ILE A 552 -13.85 -8.67 -11.47
N GLN A 553 -14.87 -9.45 -11.83
CA GLN A 553 -15.69 -10.16 -10.85
C GLN A 553 -14.85 -11.14 -10.03
N LYS A 554 -13.91 -11.86 -10.63
CA LYS A 554 -12.97 -12.75 -9.92
C LYS A 554 -12.19 -12.02 -8.82
N GLN A 555 -11.75 -10.79 -9.10
CA GLN A 555 -11.01 -9.99 -8.14
C GLN A 555 -11.88 -9.48 -6.99
N ILE A 556 -13.12 -9.07 -7.30
CA ILE A 556 -14.10 -8.66 -6.29
C ILE A 556 -14.44 -9.83 -5.38
N ASP A 557 -14.67 -11.02 -5.95
CA ASP A 557 -14.98 -12.23 -5.19
C ASP A 557 -13.82 -12.64 -4.26
N LYS A 558 -12.56 -12.50 -4.72
CA LYS A 558 -11.35 -12.72 -3.91
C LYS A 558 -11.30 -11.79 -2.69
N LEU A 559 -11.64 -10.51 -2.87
CA LEU A 559 -11.71 -9.54 -1.77
C LEU A 559 -12.85 -9.88 -0.79
N GLU A 560 -14.06 -10.14 -1.28
CA GLU A 560 -15.19 -10.50 -0.41
C GLU A 560 -14.97 -11.82 0.36
N ALA A 561 -14.29 -12.80 -0.25
CA ALA A 561 -13.85 -14.02 0.44
C ALA A 561 -12.88 -13.69 1.59
N THR A 562 -11.90 -12.82 1.36
CA THR A 562 -10.96 -12.36 2.38
C THR A 562 -11.67 -11.63 3.52
N LYS A 563 -12.62 -10.77 3.21
CA LYS A 563 -13.45 -10.07 4.21
C LYS A 563 -14.29 -11.03 5.05
N THR A 564 -14.82 -12.09 4.44
CA THR A 564 -15.58 -13.14 5.13
C THR A 564 -14.69 -13.97 6.05
N ALA A 565 -13.51 -14.37 5.57
CA ALA A 565 -12.51 -15.08 6.37
C ALA A 565 -12.06 -14.26 7.59
N ASN A 566 -11.75 -12.98 7.40
CA ASN A 566 -11.40 -12.08 8.50
C ASN A 566 -12.52 -11.94 9.55
N LYS A 567 -13.79 -11.92 9.13
CA LYS A 567 -14.93 -11.87 10.07
C LYS A 567 -15.05 -13.16 10.89
N ALA A 568 -14.74 -14.30 10.27
CA ALA A 568 -14.74 -15.59 10.96
C ALA A 568 -13.58 -15.69 11.97
N GLU A 569 -12.36 -15.29 11.58
CA GLU A 569 -11.18 -15.34 12.46
C GLU A 569 -11.25 -14.35 13.63
N ASN A 570 -11.84 -13.16 13.42
CA ASN A 570 -12.00 -12.15 14.48
C ASN A 570 -13.27 -12.34 15.33
N LYS A 571 -13.99 -13.46 15.20
CA LYS A 571 -15.12 -13.77 16.08
C LYS A 571 -14.58 -14.11 17.47
N ILE A 572 -14.49 -13.10 18.33
CA ILE A 572 -14.18 -13.25 19.75
C ILE A 572 -15.24 -14.20 20.33
N SER A 573 -14.80 -15.37 20.78
CA SER A 573 -15.66 -16.25 21.59
C SER A 573 -16.12 -15.46 22.80
N GLU A 574 -17.41 -15.52 23.13
CA GLU A 574 -17.89 -14.90 24.37
C GLU A 574 -16.98 -15.35 25.52
N PRO A 575 -16.51 -14.42 26.37
CA PRO A 575 -15.68 -14.79 27.50
C PRO A 575 -16.38 -15.89 28.29
N GLN A 576 -15.59 -16.86 28.77
CA GLN A 576 -16.12 -17.94 29.58
C GLN A 576 -16.97 -17.33 30.71
N LYS A 577 -18.19 -17.84 30.88
CA LYS A 577 -19.00 -17.48 32.04
C LYS A 577 -18.29 -17.91 33.32
N GLU A 578 -18.66 -17.31 34.45
CA GLU A 578 -18.14 -17.71 35.76
C GLU A 578 -18.20 -19.24 35.95
N GLU A 579 -17.16 -19.81 36.56
CA GLU A 579 -17.12 -21.24 36.84
C GLU A 579 -18.30 -21.63 37.73
N ILE A 580 -19.06 -22.64 37.29
CA ILE A 580 -20.14 -23.24 38.08
C ILE A 580 -19.65 -24.56 38.69
N GLN A 581 -20.25 -24.95 39.82
CA GLN A 581 -19.93 -26.23 40.44
C GLN A 581 -20.68 -27.37 39.72
N PHE A 582 -20.18 -28.60 39.84
CA PHE A 582 -20.81 -29.76 39.20
C PHE A 582 -22.27 -29.93 39.62
N GLU A 583 -22.61 -29.57 40.86
CA GLU A 583 -23.97 -29.61 41.39
C GLU A 583 -24.93 -28.68 40.62
N ASP A 584 -24.45 -27.59 40.04
CA ASP A 584 -25.28 -26.70 39.23
C ASP A 584 -25.58 -27.28 37.86
N PHE A 585 -24.63 -27.99 37.25
CA PHE A 585 -24.86 -28.77 36.03
C PHE A 585 -25.77 -29.96 36.30
N ALA A 586 -25.55 -30.71 37.39
CA ALA A 586 -26.37 -31.86 37.79
C ALA A 586 -27.83 -31.47 38.11
N LYS A 587 -28.10 -30.20 38.42
CA LYS A 587 -29.47 -29.67 38.54
C LYS A 587 -30.15 -29.53 37.20
N MET A 588 -29.44 -29.45 36.06
CA MET A 588 -30.06 -29.28 34.75
C MET A 588 -30.59 -30.64 34.24
N ASP A 589 -31.87 -30.70 33.91
CA ASP A 589 -32.48 -31.88 33.28
C ASP A 589 -32.55 -31.63 31.77
N ILE A 590 -31.55 -32.13 31.06
CA ILE A 590 -31.42 -32.01 29.61
C ILE A 590 -31.74 -33.38 29.00
N ARG A 591 -32.69 -33.42 28.05
CA ARG A 591 -33.15 -34.67 27.43
C ARG A 591 -33.19 -34.60 25.92
N THR A 592 -33.12 -35.76 25.31
CA THR A 592 -33.43 -35.92 23.89
C THR A 592 -34.94 -35.91 23.68
N GLY A 593 -35.43 -35.12 22.72
CA GLY A 593 -36.83 -35.12 22.31
C GLY A 593 -37.02 -35.02 20.80
N THR A 594 -38.18 -35.40 20.30
CA THR A 594 -38.52 -35.36 18.87
C THR A 594 -39.54 -34.27 18.58
N ILE A 595 -39.28 -33.44 17.57
CA ILE A 595 -40.22 -32.42 17.11
C ILE A 595 -41.40 -33.11 16.40
N LEU A 596 -42.59 -33.01 16.97
CA LEU A 596 -43.83 -33.60 16.43
C LEU A 596 -44.55 -32.62 15.50
N GLU A 597 -44.62 -31.35 15.89
CA GLU A 597 -45.29 -30.29 15.13
C GLU A 597 -44.43 -29.03 15.17
N ALA A 598 -44.42 -28.29 14.06
CA ALA A 598 -43.77 -26.99 13.97
C ALA A 598 -44.66 -26.02 13.20
N GLU A 599 -44.87 -24.83 13.75
CA GLU A 599 -45.69 -23.78 13.14
C GLU A 599 -45.02 -22.42 13.29
N LYS A 600 -45.28 -21.50 12.34
CA LYS A 600 -44.82 -20.12 12.47
C LYS A 600 -45.65 -19.39 13.52
N MET A 601 -44.98 -18.64 14.39
CA MET A 601 -45.68 -17.84 15.38
C MET A 601 -46.43 -16.66 14.74
N PRO A 602 -47.74 -16.48 14.99
CA PRO A 602 -48.48 -15.33 14.50
C PRO A 602 -47.84 -14.01 14.96
N LYS A 603 -47.63 -13.08 14.02
CA LYS A 603 -47.06 -11.74 14.29
C LYS A 603 -45.62 -11.73 14.85
N ALA A 604 -44.85 -12.80 14.66
CA ALA A 604 -43.41 -12.84 15.00
C ALA A 604 -42.60 -13.61 13.94
N ASN A 605 -41.84 -12.87 13.12
CA ASN A 605 -41.13 -13.45 11.96
C ASN A 605 -39.94 -14.34 12.31
N LYS A 606 -39.46 -14.28 13.57
CA LYS A 606 -38.28 -15.01 14.04
C LYS A 606 -38.61 -16.26 14.86
N LEU A 607 -39.88 -16.47 15.23
CA LEU A 607 -40.26 -17.51 16.19
C LEU A 607 -41.03 -18.66 15.52
N LEU A 608 -40.68 -19.89 15.88
CA LEU A 608 -41.49 -21.08 15.64
C LEU A 608 -42.09 -21.59 16.96
N ILE A 609 -43.31 -22.11 16.89
CA ILE A 609 -43.98 -22.84 17.96
C ILE A 609 -43.81 -24.32 17.66
N LEU A 610 -43.19 -25.06 18.58
CA LEU A 610 -42.83 -26.45 18.39
C LEU A 610 -43.52 -27.30 19.46
N LYS A 611 -44.15 -28.41 19.05
CA LYS A 611 -44.52 -29.48 19.99
C LYS A 611 -43.44 -30.54 19.97
N ILE A 612 -42.86 -30.82 21.12
CA ILE A 612 -41.74 -31.75 21.25
C ILE A 612 -42.11 -32.84 22.22
N ASP A 613 -42.01 -34.09 21.79
CA ASP A 613 -42.07 -35.26 22.67
C ASP A 613 -40.75 -35.41 23.40
N THR A 614 -40.77 -35.23 24.72
CA THR A 614 -39.59 -35.33 25.59
C THR A 614 -39.41 -36.74 26.17
N GLY A 615 -40.29 -37.70 25.85
CA GLY A 615 -40.36 -39.02 26.47
C GLY A 615 -41.04 -39.04 27.84
N ILE A 616 -41.22 -37.88 28.48
CA ILE A 616 -42.02 -37.71 29.72
C ILE A 616 -43.41 -37.18 29.37
N ASP A 617 -43.44 -36.16 28.52
CA ASP A 617 -44.61 -35.41 28.12
C ASP A 617 -44.38 -34.76 26.74
N VAL A 618 -45.46 -34.20 26.18
CA VAL A 618 -45.38 -33.37 24.97
C VAL A 618 -45.44 -31.90 25.39
N ARG A 619 -44.38 -31.14 25.07
CA ARG A 619 -44.23 -29.74 25.49
C ARG A 619 -44.34 -28.77 24.33
N THR A 620 -44.88 -27.60 24.60
CA THR A 620 -44.83 -26.47 23.67
C THR A 620 -43.58 -25.64 23.95
N ILE A 621 -42.71 -25.50 22.94
CA ILE A 621 -41.48 -24.69 23.02
C ILE A 621 -41.50 -23.65 21.91
N VAL A 622 -41.32 -22.39 22.29
CA VAL A 622 -41.23 -21.27 21.35
C VAL A 622 -39.77 -20.94 21.14
N SER A 623 -39.27 -21.10 19.91
CA SER A 623 -37.85 -20.97 19.59
C SER A 623 -37.58 -19.97 18.46
N GLY A 624 -36.48 -19.21 18.58
CA GLY A 624 -36.06 -18.14 17.67
C GLY A 624 -35.43 -18.58 16.35
N ILE A 625 -35.97 -19.63 15.74
CA ILE A 625 -35.26 -20.39 14.71
C ILE A 625 -35.85 -20.25 13.30
N ALA A 626 -36.88 -19.41 13.14
CA ALA A 626 -37.61 -19.27 11.88
C ALA A 626 -36.79 -18.67 10.72
N GLU A 627 -35.68 -17.98 11.04
CA GLU A 627 -34.74 -17.45 10.03
C GLU A 627 -33.76 -18.52 9.52
N SER A 628 -33.57 -19.62 10.28
CA SER A 628 -32.65 -20.71 9.92
C SER A 628 -33.37 -21.97 9.42
N PHE A 629 -34.64 -22.17 9.78
CA PHE A 629 -35.41 -23.37 9.43
C PHE A 629 -36.84 -23.05 8.99
N LYS A 630 -37.34 -23.82 8.02
CA LYS A 630 -38.78 -23.86 7.72
C LYS A 630 -39.46 -24.92 8.61
N PRO A 631 -40.72 -24.71 9.03
CA PRO A 631 -41.43 -25.66 9.89
C PRO A 631 -41.46 -27.10 9.35
N GLU A 632 -41.66 -27.25 8.05
CA GLU A 632 -41.72 -28.54 7.36
C GLU A 632 -40.39 -29.32 7.39
N ASP A 633 -39.25 -28.62 7.50
CA ASP A 633 -37.91 -29.22 7.41
C ASP A 633 -37.39 -29.74 8.77
N ILE A 634 -38.16 -29.55 9.84
CA ILE A 634 -37.73 -29.87 11.22
C ILE A 634 -38.65 -30.85 11.94
N VAL A 635 -39.85 -31.12 11.43
CA VAL A 635 -40.71 -32.18 11.96
C VAL A 635 -40.00 -33.53 11.81
N GLY A 636 -40.00 -34.33 12.88
CA GLY A 636 -39.31 -35.61 12.96
C GLY A 636 -37.83 -35.51 13.36
N LYS A 637 -37.24 -34.30 13.44
CA LYS A 637 -35.87 -34.16 13.95
C LYS A 637 -35.82 -34.38 15.46
N ARG A 638 -34.81 -35.14 15.89
CA ARG A 638 -34.41 -35.28 17.29
C ARG A 638 -33.58 -34.08 17.69
N VAL A 639 -33.83 -33.54 18.89
CA VAL A 639 -33.20 -32.33 19.41
C VAL A 639 -32.91 -32.46 20.89
N THR A 640 -31.93 -31.70 21.37
CA THR A 640 -31.64 -31.59 22.80
C THR A 640 -32.48 -30.49 23.45
N VAL A 641 -33.16 -30.81 24.55
CA VAL A 641 -34.08 -29.91 25.26
C VAL A 641 -33.74 -29.84 26.74
N LEU A 642 -33.59 -28.62 27.28
CA LEU A 642 -33.60 -28.38 28.72
C LEU A 642 -35.05 -28.36 29.22
N VAL A 643 -35.43 -29.37 30.00
CA VAL A 643 -36.83 -29.62 30.39
C VAL A 643 -37.18 -29.11 31.79
N ASN A 644 -36.22 -28.75 32.64
CA ASN A 644 -36.51 -28.24 33.98
C ASN A 644 -36.27 -26.73 34.14
N LEU A 645 -36.28 -25.98 33.03
CA LEU A 645 -36.33 -24.53 33.05
C LEU A 645 -37.77 -24.05 33.35
N ALA A 646 -37.91 -23.02 34.18
CA ALA A 646 -39.22 -22.44 34.48
C ALA A 646 -39.93 -21.95 33.19
N PRO A 647 -41.23 -22.26 33.01
CA PRO A 647 -41.97 -21.81 31.83
C PRO A 647 -41.97 -20.30 31.68
N ARG A 648 -41.88 -19.82 30.43
CA ARG A 648 -41.90 -18.39 30.12
C ARG A 648 -42.89 -18.10 29.01
N ASN A 649 -43.75 -17.10 29.24
CA ASN A 649 -44.64 -16.60 28.19
C ASN A 649 -43.85 -15.80 27.15
N LEU A 650 -43.90 -16.26 25.90
CA LEU A 650 -43.32 -15.59 24.75
C LEU A 650 -44.47 -15.26 23.79
N ARG A 651 -44.75 -13.97 23.59
CA ARG A 651 -45.78 -13.48 22.65
C ARG A 651 -47.16 -14.13 22.84
N GLY A 652 -47.53 -14.45 24.08
CA GLY A 652 -48.83 -15.04 24.43
C GLY A 652 -48.91 -16.57 24.36
N VAL A 653 -47.78 -17.25 24.06
CA VAL A 653 -47.66 -18.71 24.14
C VAL A 653 -46.68 -19.06 25.25
N GLU A 654 -47.04 -20.00 26.12
CA GLU A 654 -46.18 -20.47 27.19
C GLU A 654 -45.12 -21.44 26.64
N SER A 655 -43.84 -21.09 26.75
CA SER A 655 -42.72 -21.95 26.36
C SER A 655 -42.23 -22.74 27.57
N GLN A 656 -42.28 -24.07 27.48
CA GLN A 656 -42.08 -25.01 28.60
C GLN A 656 -40.74 -25.75 28.52
N GLY A 657 -39.75 -25.14 27.88
CA GLY A 657 -38.39 -25.67 27.74
C GLY A 657 -37.54 -24.80 26.82
N MET A 658 -36.29 -25.22 26.63
CA MET A 658 -35.35 -24.56 25.72
C MET A 658 -34.62 -25.59 24.87
N ILE A 659 -34.61 -25.39 23.54
CA ILE A 659 -33.82 -26.22 22.63
C ILE A 659 -32.39 -25.71 22.60
N LEU A 660 -31.41 -26.61 22.72
CA LEU A 660 -30.00 -26.26 22.62
C LEU A 660 -29.56 -26.18 21.15
N MET A 661 -28.90 -25.08 20.81
CA MET A 661 -28.44 -24.78 19.45
C MET A 661 -27.06 -24.16 19.48
N THR A 662 -26.35 -24.30 18.37
CA THR A 662 -25.12 -23.58 18.07
C THR A 662 -25.28 -22.75 16.81
N THR A 663 -24.25 -21.99 16.42
CA THR A 663 -24.21 -21.25 15.16
C THR A 663 -23.08 -21.75 14.27
N ASN A 664 -23.34 -21.87 12.97
CA ASN A 664 -22.28 -22.17 11.99
C ASN A 664 -21.50 -20.88 11.61
N ALA A 665 -20.49 -21.02 10.74
CA ALA A 665 -19.67 -19.89 10.27
C ALA A 665 -20.46 -18.79 9.54
N GLU A 666 -21.64 -19.12 9.01
CA GLU A 666 -22.55 -18.19 8.33
C GLU A 666 -23.51 -17.47 9.31
N GLY A 667 -23.44 -17.79 10.61
CA GLY A 667 -24.33 -17.24 11.64
C GLY A 667 -25.72 -17.88 11.68
N LYS A 668 -25.96 -18.98 10.94
CA LYS A 668 -27.22 -19.74 11.00
C LYS A 668 -27.25 -20.66 12.21
N LEU A 669 -28.43 -20.82 12.81
CA LEU A 669 -28.64 -21.73 13.92
C LEU A 669 -28.60 -23.18 13.44
N VAL A 670 -27.90 -24.03 14.18
CA VAL A 670 -27.79 -25.47 13.95
C VAL A 670 -28.14 -26.20 15.25
N PHE A 671 -28.90 -27.28 15.16
CA PHE A 671 -29.24 -28.06 16.35
C PHE A 671 -28.02 -28.79 16.93
N VAL A 672 -27.98 -28.90 18.26
CA VAL A 672 -27.12 -29.87 18.94
C VAL A 672 -27.92 -31.17 19.02
N ASN A 673 -27.60 -32.15 18.17
CA ASN A 673 -28.40 -33.36 17.99
C ASN A 673 -27.64 -34.64 18.35
N PRO A 674 -28.29 -35.62 19.01
CA PRO A 674 -27.80 -36.98 19.09
C PRO A 674 -28.15 -37.73 17.81
N ASP A 675 -27.43 -37.44 16.72
CA ASP A 675 -27.74 -37.92 15.36
C ASP A 675 -27.23 -39.36 15.12
N THR A 676 -27.59 -40.27 16.01
CA THR A 676 -27.27 -41.71 15.93
C THR A 676 -28.53 -42.53 16.11
N ASP A 677 -28.78 -43.52 15.26
CA ASP A 677 -29.96 -44.39 15.37
C ASP A 677 -29.98 -45.17 16.69
N GLY A 678 -31.17 -45.31 17.30
CA GLY A 678 -31.37 -46.07 18.54
C GLY A 678 -31.43 -45.27 19.85
N VAL A 679 -31.27 -43.94 19.80
CA VAL A 679 -31.48 -43.06 20.98
C VAL A 679 -32.96 -42.77 21.16
N ALA A 680 -33.54 -43.18 22.30
CA ALA A 680 -34.94 -42.96 22.62
C ALA A 680 -35.22 -41.51 23.09
N ASN A 681 -36.47 -41.06 22.94
CA ASN A 681 -36.91 -39.82 23.60
C ASN A 681 -36.84 -40.02 25.12
N GLY A 682 -36.39 -38.99 25.84
CA GLY A 682 -36.31 -39.00 27.31
C GLY A 682 -34.97 -39.43 27.90
N GLU A 683 -34.03 -39.89 27.07
CA GLU A 683 -32.63 -40.14 27.48
C GLU A 683 -31.97 -38.85 27.98
N THR A 684 -31.28 -38.94 29.12
CA THR A 684 -30.59 -37.81 29.75
C THR A 684 -29.26 -37.51 29.06
N ILE A 685 -28.89 -36.23 29.02
CA ILE A 685 -27.56 -35.80 28.59
C ILE A 685 -26.70 -35.61 29.84
N ASN A 686 -25.67 -36.44 29.96
CA ASN A 686 -24.78 -36.51 31.14
C ASN A 686 -23.48 -35.76 30.93
#